data_AF-G2XSB5-F1
#
_entry.id   AF-G2XSB5-F1
#
_cell.length_a   1.000
_cell.length_b   1.000
_cell.length_c   1.000
_cell.angle_alpha   90.00
_cell.angle_beta   90.00
_cell.angle_gamma   90.00
#
_symmetry.space_group_name_H-M   'P 1'
#
loop_
_entity.id
_entity.type
_entity.pdbx_description
1 polymer ?
#
loop_
_entity_poly.entity_id
_entity_poly.type
_entity_poly.pdbx_seq_one_letter_code
_entity_poly.pdbx_strand_id
1 'polypeptide(L)'
;MAKHFLVALISTGYFVSFTQAGAELTKGSQLPGAPSFVVPSAFPTSVFSSYYLKPAATAEPQPALYDPILNITFPLNLTDPTTIPTSADDPVYYPEAIGNPINTPPEILLQNALNEIKDIIYNETGLSSNCSKCIAALSVGKTLAQQAPEYVPDALVSLCQATGFATNTTCKNNYAPGSWGAIWTQVLALADVTGSDGQYICSSLSTTYCPLPSAAPLNTTGLWKPKPANVTAPKRSGQRKKVLHLSDFHLDPRYQVASEANCSSGLCCRYTNTPISQAIFPAPLYGSYKCDTPYFLALAALQSVGAMTGTNGYGSEPAFTIYTGDLVSHDTQNQMSREYVEYTETSIYSILKSYIKNPIFPVLGNHDSSPENIDSPHSLPGPLGKQFSWNYDHVSSLWQHEGWLSKADAEEAATHYAAYSVKTHLGLRIITLNTDFWYRSNYLNFINTTDPDVSGSLKFIIDELQMAEDAGERVWILGHVLSGWDGTNPLPNPTNLFYQIVDRYSPHVIANVFWGHTHEDQVLIYYSNNGTVQNSLTALTTGWIGPSVTPLTNMNSGYRMYDIDTGSFEIMDAYTFYSDVNSYSSLNGTGPTYQFEYSTRATYGPSISWPEDAPLNATFWHGVTEAMEKNKTLVEVFNTFQGKSSIKSPNCTSDACAQAKVCYIRSGSAPIGRACPQGFASVQSPYLGNNF
;
A
#
# COMPACT_ATOMS: atom_id res chain seq x y z
N MET A 1 -14.82 -34.06 -49.47
CA MET A 1 -15.97 -34.97 -49.61
C MET A 1 -16.25 -35.55 -48.23
N ALA A 2 -17.07 -34.89 -47.43
CA ALA A 2 -18.52 -35.06 -47.37
C ALA A 2 -18.91 -36.35 -46.63
N LYS A 3 -19.33 -36.15 -45.36
CA LYS A 3 -20.37 -36.79 -44.54
C LYS A 3 -20.89 -38.18 -44.91
N HIS A 4 -21.26 -38.90 -43.82
CA HIS A 4 -22.28 -39.96 -43.62
C HIS A 4 -21.63 -41.22 -43.02
N PHE A 5 -22.06 -41.87 -41.94
CA PHE A 5 -23.31 -42.08 -41.18
C PHE A 5 -22.89 -42.48 -39.72
N LEU A 6 -23.65 -42.38 -38.63
CA LEU A 6 -25.01 -42.91 -38.38
C LEU A 6 -25.57 -42.31 -37.06
N VAL A 7 -26.89 -42.27 -36.98
CA VAL A 7 -27.77 -41.66 -35.97
C VAL A 7 -28.29 -42.71 -34.96
N ALA A 8 -28.74 -42.21 -33.80
CA ALA A 8 -29.69 -42.79 -32.81
C ALA A 8 -29.02 -43.34 -31.52
N LEU A 9 -29.49 -43.06 -30.29
CA LEU A 9 -30.78 -42.58 -29.81
C LEU A 9 -30.61 -41.97 -28.40
N ILE A 10 -31.44 -40.96 -28.15
CA ILE A 10 -31.62 -40.20 -26.92
C ILE A 10 -31.99 -41.11 -25.74
N SER A 11 -31.29 -41.01 -24.61
CA SER A 11 -31.89 -40.90 -23.26
C SER A 11 -30.80 -40.91 -22.18
N THR A 12 -30.95 -40.00 -21.22
CA THR A 12 -30.28 -39.97 -19.90
C THR A 12 -28.76 -39.82 -19.88
N GLY A 13 -28.27 -38.62 -19.51
CA GLY A 13 -26.85 -38.42 -19.19
C GLY A 13 -26.47 -36.96 -18.95
N TYR A 14 -26.64 -36.52 -17.70
CA TYR A 14 -25.97 -35.39 -17.02
C TYR A 14 -25.26 -34.34 -17.89
N PHE A 15 -25.89 -33.18 -18.04
CA PHE A 15 -25.17 -31.92 -18.24
C PHE A 15 -24.53 -31.51 -16.91
N VAL A 16 -23.21 -31.64 -16.78
CA VAL A 16 -22.46 -30.95 -15.74
C VAL A 16 -22.32 -29.49 -16.19
N SER A 17 -23.23 -28.63 -15.74
CA SER A 17 -22.97 -27.19 -15.70
C SER A 17 -21.95 -26.96 -14.59
N PHE A 18 -20.79 -26.41 -14.94
CA PHE A 18 -19.92 -25.74 -13.98
C PHE A 18 -20.67 -24.51 -13.48
N THR A 19 -21.48 -24.70 -12.44
CA THR A 19 -21.99 -23.61 -11.64
C THR A 19 -20.81 -23.08 -10.83
N GLN A 20 -20.56 -21.79 -11.05
CA GLN A 20 -19.84 -20.88 -10.17
C GLN A 20 -20.05 -21.33 -8.72
N ALA A 21 -18.98 -21.65 -8.01
CA ALA A 21 -19.02 -21.94 -6.59
C ALA A 21 -19.38 -20.65 -5.85
N GLY A 22 -20.65 -20.25 -5.92
CA GLY A 22 -21.25 -19.41 -4.91
C GLY A 22 -21.20 -20.22 -3.64
N ALA A 23 -20.46 -19.74 -2.65
CA ALA A 23 -20.66 -20.19 -1.29
C ALA A 23 -22.15 -19.98 -0.99
N GLU A 24 -22.94 -21.07 -0.97
CA GLU A 24 -24.28 -21.00 -0.41
C GLU A 24 -24.10 -20.45 1.01
N LEU A 25 -24.74 -19.31 1.28
CA LEU A 25 -24.83 -18.69 2.60
C LEU A 25 -25.14 -19.80 3.60
N THR A 26 -24.14 -20.18 4.39
CA THR A 26 -24.33 -21.18 5.44
C THR A 26 -25.44 -20.67 6.34
N LYS A 27 -26.37 -21.57 6.64
CA LYS A 27 -27.58 -21.35 7.44
C LYS A 27 -27.16 -20.80 8.82
N GLY A 28 -27.05 -19.47 8.96
CA GLY A 28 -26.62 -18.82 10.20
C GLY A 28 -25.89 -17.47 10.08
N SER A 29 -25.34 -17.08 8.92
CA SER A 29 -24.68 -15.75 8.81
C SER A 29 -25.71 -14.63 8.61
N GLN A 30 -25.87 -13.77 9.61
CA GLN A 30 -26.64 -12.53 9.46
C GLN A 30 -25.78 -11.52 8.70
N LEU A 31 -26.27 -11.05 7.55
CA LEU A 31 -25.59 -10.02 6.78
C LEU A 31 -25.45 -8.74 7.63
N PRO A 32 -24.31 -8.03 7.55
CA PRO A 32 -24.11 -6.79 8.30
C PRO A 32 -25.06 -5.67 7.85
N GLY A 33 -25.50 -5.71 6.59
CA GLY A 33 -26.45 -4.80 5.95
C GLY A 33 -27.16 -5.48 4.78
N ALA A 34 -27.36 -4.76 3.68
CA ALA A 34 -27.94 -5.30 2.46
C ALA A 34 -26.99 -6.31 1.77
N PRO A 35 -27.52 -7.37 1.11
CA PRO A 35 -26.69 -8.32 0.35
C PRO A 35 -26.01 -7.66 -0.87
N SER A 36 -26.64 -6.64 -1.44
CA SER A 36 -26.12 -5.84 -2.53
C SER A 36 -26.74 -4.44 -2.55
N PHE A 37 -26.07 -3.53 -3.24
CA PHE A 37 -26.49 -2.15 -3.46
C PHE A 37 -26.14 -1.74 -4.89
N VAL A 38 -27.17 -1.42 -5.68
CA VAL A 38 -27.00 -0.86 -7.03
C VAL A 38 -26.81 0.64 -6.90
N VAL A 39 -25.65 1.15 -7.27
CA VAL A 39 -25.33 2.57 -7.19
C VAL A 39 -26.22 3.35 -8.18
N PRO A 40 -26.83 4.48 -7.77
CA PRO A 40 -27.56 5.33 -8.69
C PRO A 40 -26.68 5.81 -9.85
N SER A 41 -27.20 5.79 -11.08
CA SER A 41 -26.46 6.27 -12.26
C SER A 41 -26.21 7.78 -12.28
N ALA A 42 -26.97 8.53 -11.47
CA ALA A 42 -26.78 9.96 -11.32
C ALA A 42 -25.57 10.25 -10.42
N PHE A 43 -24.60 11.01 -10.93
CA PHE A 43 -23.47 11.47 -10.13
C PHE A 43 -23.93 12.41 -9.00
N PRO A 44 -23.46 12.22 -7.75
CA PRO A 44 -23.85 13.04 -6.60
C PRO A 44 -23.17 14.42 -6.65
N THR A 45 -23.72 15.34 -7.45
CA THR A 45 -23.15 16.67 -7.73
C THR A 45 -23.05 17.61 -6.53
N SER A 46 -23.69 17.28 -5.40
CA SER A 46 -23.63 18.09 -4.17
C SER A 46 -22.37 17.86 -3.34
N VAL A 47 -21.56 16.85 -3.68
CA VAL A 47 -20.30 16.54 -2.96
C VAL A 47 -19.27 17.66 -3.13
N PHE A 48 -19.26 18.31 -4.30
CA PHE A 48 -18.41 19.46 -4.57
C PHE A 48 -19.28 20.71 -4.79
N SER A 49 -18.80 21.86 -4.34
CA SER A 49 -19.53 23.13 -4.44
C SER A 49 -19.61 23.65 -5.89
N SER A 50 -18.60 23.37 -6.71
CA SER A 50 -18.53 23.80 -8.11
C SER A 50 -17.61 22.91 -8.95
N TYR A 51 -17.72 23.03 -10.27
CA TYR A 51 -17.00 22.21 -11.26
C TYR A 51 -16.52 23.09 -12.41
N TYR A 52 -15.29 22.86 -12.87
CA TYR A 52 -14.85 23.35 -14.17
C TYR A 52 -15.50 22.54 -15.30
N LEU A 53 -15.51 21.21 -15.15
CA LEU A 53 -16.24 20.29 -16.02
C LEU A 53 -17.24 19.48 -15.19
N LYS A 54 -18.53 19.61 -15.51
CA LYS A 54 -19.59 18.89 -14.82
C LYS A 54 -19.57 17.39 -15.17
N PRO A 55 -19.99 16.51 -14.27
CA PRO A 55 -20.08 15.08 -14.56
C PRO A 55 -21.03 14.82 -15.73
N ALA A 56 -20.62 13.95 -16.64
CA ALA A 56 -21.43 13.48 -17.77
C ALA A 56 -21.17 12.00 -18.02
N ALA A 57 -22.08 11.33 -18.74
CA ALA A 57 -21.90 9.91 -19.10
C ALA A 57 -20.67 9.66 -20.00
N THR A 58 -20.13 10.71 -20.61
CA THR A 58 -19.00 10.66 -21.54
C THR A 58 -17.77 11.42 -21.02
N ALA A 59 -17.78 11.93 -19.79
CA ALA A 59 -16.69 12.73 -19.26
C ALA A 59 -16.57 12.63 -17.73
N GLU A 60 -15.34 12.47 -17.27
CA GLU A 60 -14.90 12.66 -15.89
C GLU A 60 -15.29 14.07 -15.40
N PRO A 61 -15.86 14.22 -14.19
CA PRO A 61 -16.01 15.54 -13.61
C PRO A 61 -14.64 16.11 -13.23
N GLN A 62 -14.48 17.42 -13.38
CA GLN A 62 -13.34 18.16 -12.84
C GLN A 62 -13.87 19.17 -11.81
N PRO A 63 -13.89 18.81 -10.51
CA PRO A 63 -14.25 19.71 -9.44
C PRO A 63 -13.36 20.97 -9.43
N ALA A 64 -13.96 22.13 -9.23
CA ALA A 64 -13.20 23.34 -8.91
C ALA A 64 -12.96 23.34 -7.39
N LEU A 65 -11.97 22.55 -6.98
CA LEU A 65 -11.69 22.23 -5.59
C LEU A 65 -11.02 23.41 -4.88
N TYR A 66 -11.63 23.86 -3.79
CA TYR A 66 -11.06 24.87 -2.90
C TYR A 66 -10.39 24.18 -1.71
N ASP A 67 -9.15 24.56 -1.45
CA ASP A 67 -8.35 24.10 -0.33
C ASP A 67 -8.48 25.07 0.85
N PRO A 68 -8.99 24.60 2.01
CA PRO A 68 -9.15 25.47 3.18
C PRO A 68 -7.85 25.79 3.91
N ILE A 69 -6.79 25.01 3.71
CA ILE A 69 -5.49 25.16 4.40
C ILE A 69 -4.59 26.10 3.61
N LEU A 70 -4.46 25.83 2.31
CA LEU A 70 -3.68 26.65 1.38
C LEU A 70 -4.44 27.93 0.98
N ASN A 71 -5.76 27.97 1.18
CA ASN A 71 -6.65 29.08 0.83
C ASN A 71 -6.56 29.43 -0.67
N ILE A 72 -6.62 28.40 -1.50
CA ILE A 72 -6.59 28.49 -2.97
C ILE A 72 -7.70 27.65 -3.59
N THR A 73 -8.03 27.93 -4.85
CA THR A 73 -8.76 26.98 -5.69
C THR A 73 -7.77 26.43 -6.71
N PHE A 74 -7.61 25.11 -6.74
CA PHE A 74 -6.68 24.47 -7.65
C PHE A 74 -7.05 24.75 -9.12
N PRO A 75 -6.06 24.95 -10.01
CA PRO A 75 -6.31 25.33 -11.39
C PRO A 75 -6.83 24.16 -12.22
N LEU A 76 -7.68 24.45 -13.21
CA LEU A 76 -8.23 23.48 -14.16
C LEU A 76 -7.16 22.56 -14.79
N ASN A 77 -6.03 23.13 -15.21
CA ASN A 77 -4.94 22.41 -15.87
C ASN A 77 -4.41 21.23 -15.04
N LEU A 78 -4.42 21.33 -13.70
CA LEU A 78 -3.84 20.32 -12.83
C LEU A 78 -4.47 18.94 -13.00
N THR A 79 -5.78 18.90 -13.32
CA THR A 79 -6.59 17.70 -13.49
C THR A 79 -7.06 17.47 -14.93
N ASP A 80 -6.71 18.35 -15.87
CA ASP A 80 -7.12 18.18 -17.26
C ASP A 80 -6.33 17.01 -17.89
N PRO A 81 -7.02 15.96 -18.38
CA PRO A 81 -6.37 14.78 -18.95
C PRO A 81 -5.52 15.10 -20.19
N THR A 82 -5.76 16.24 -20.86
CA THR A 82 -5.09 16.62 -22.11
C THR A 82 -3.83 17.45 -21.92
N THR A 83 -3.60 17.99 -20.72
CA THR A 83 -2.48 18.90 -20.41
C THR A 83 -1.59 18.39 -19.28
N ILE A 84 -1.56 17.08 -19.06
CA ILE A 84 -0.71 16.43 -18.04
C ILE A 84 0.76 16.88 -18.23
N PRO A 85 1.39 17.44 -17.17
CA PRO A 85 2.76 17.93 -17.27
C PRO A 85 3.74 16.79 -17.56
N THR A 86 4.86 17.11 -18.20
CA THR A 86 5.93 16.14 -18.46
C THR A 86 7.17 16.34 -17.59
N SER A 87 7.11 17.33 -16.70
CA SER A 87 8.10 17.62 -15.66
C SER A 87 7.41 18.27 -14.45
N ALA A 88 7.93 18.02 -13.25
CA ALA A 88 7.53 18.73 -12.05
C ALA A 88 8.44 19.95 -11.82
N ASP A 89 7.85 21.07 -11.41
CA ASP A 89 8.58 22.27 -10.97
C ASP A 89 8.74 22.32 -9.44
N ASP A 90 8.64 21.16 -8.79
CA ASP A 90 8.79 21.01 -7.34
C ASP A 90 10.20 21.42 -6.88
N PRO A 91 10.35 21.98 -5.66
CA PRO A 91 11.67 22.26 -5.10
C PRO A 91 12.57 21.03 -5.04
N VAL A 92 13.77 21.15 -5.63
CA VAL A 92 14.81 20.12 -5.63
C VAL A 92 15.89 20.46 -4.62
N TYR A 93 16.27 19.47 -3.81
CA TYR A 93 17.29 19.63 -2.76
C TYR A 93 18.50 18.73 -3.01
N TYR A 94 19.69 19.31 -2.83
CA TYR A 94 20.97 18.61 -2.95
C TYR A 94 21.74 18.68 -1.63
N PRO A 95 22.62 17.71 -1.36
CA PRO A 95 23.63 17.84 -0.31
C PRO A 95 24.55 19.04 -0.54
N GLU A 96 25.08 19.62 0.53
CA GLU A 96 26.14 20.61 0.39
C GLU A 96 27.41 19.96 -0.16
N ALA A 97 28.03 20.60 -1.16
CA ALA A 97 29.26 20.09 -1.75
C ALA A 97 30.42 20.15 -0.73
N ILE A 98 31.16 19.05 -0.61
CA ILE A 98 32.30 18.89 0.30
C ILE A 98 33.61 19.04 -0.49
N GLY A 99 34.47 19.93 -0.01
CA GLY A 99 35.80 20.21 -0.59
C GLY A 99 35.97 21.68 -0.99
N ASN A 100 37.21 22.17 -1.03
CA ASN A 100 37.50 23.47 -1.63
C ASN A 100 37.04 23.46 -3.10
N PRO A 101 36.58 24.59 -3.67
CA PRO A 101 36.29 24.67 -5.10
C PRO A 101 37.53 24.19 -5.86
N ILE A 102 37.45 22.98 -6.38
CA ILE A 102 38.53 22.37 -7.12
C ILE A 102 38.70 23.27 -8.34
N ASN A 103 39.94 23.62 -8.72
CA ASN A 103 40.21 24.31 -9.98
C ASN A 103 39.79 23.49 -11.23
N THR A 104 39.15 22.33 -11.02
CA THR A 104 38.64 21.42 -12.04
C THR A 104 37.16 21.73 -12.24
N PRO A 105 36.76 22.17 -13.45
CA PRO A 105 35.36 22.36 -13.79
C PRO A 105 34.51 21.11 -13.51
N PRO A 106 33.28 21.25 -12.99
CA PRO A 106 32.39 20.11 -12.70
C PRO A 106 32.14 19.19 -13.89
N GLU A 107 32.17 19.71 -15.12
CA GLU A 107 32.03 18.92 -16.35
C GLU A 107 33.17 17.91 -16.50
N ILE A 108 34.38 18.26 -16.08
CA ILE A 108 35.53 17.35 -16.10
C ILE A 108 35.37 16.29 -15.02
N LEU A 109 34.88 16.65 -13.82
CA LEU A 109 34.60 15.68 -12.75
C LEU A 109 33.56 14.65 -13.20
N LEU A 110 32.49 15.11 -13.84
CA LEU A 110 31.45 14.27 -14.43
C LEU A 110 32.03 13.31 -15.48
N GLN A 111 32.81 13.81 -16.45
CA GLN A 111 33.39 12.98 -17.50
C GLN A 111 34.37 11.93 -16.93
N ASN A 112 35.20 12.33 -15.96
CA ASN A 112 36.11 11.40 -15.29
C ASN A 112 35.35 10.30 -14.56
N ALA A 113 34.32 10.65 -13.78
CA ALA A 113 33.49 9.69 -13.07
C ALA A 113 32.77 8.72 -14.03
N LEU A 114 32.19 9.22 -15.13
CA LEU A 114 31.53 8.38 -16.13
C LEU A 114 32.52 7.42 -16.81
N ASN A 115 33.73 7.88 -17.12
CA ASN A 115 34.75 7.03 -17.73
C ASN A 115 35.23 5.95 -16.77
N GLU A 116 35.47 6.30 -15.51
CA GLU A 116 35.90 5.35 -14.48
C GLU A 116 34.82 4.31 -14.18
N ILE A 117 33.55 4.73 -14.05
CA ILE A 117 32.42 3.80 -13.85
C ILE A 117 32.29 2.85 -15.05
N LYS A 118 32.41 3.35 -16.28
CA LYS A 118 32.37 2.49 -17.48
C LYS A 118 33.55 1.52 -17.52
N ASP A 119 34.74 1.94 -17.11
CA ASP A 119 35.91 1.07 -16.99
C ASP A 119 35.65 -0.06 -15.98
N ILE A 120 35.11 0.26 -14.81
CA ILE A 120 34.71 -0.72 -13.78
C ILE A 120 33.70 -1.73 -14.30
N ILE A 121 32.69 -1.27 -15.05
CA ILE A 121 31.61 -2.12 -15.57
C ILE A 121 32.12 -3.04 -16.67
N TYR A 122 32.77 -2.48 -17.71
CA TYR A 122 33.04 -3.17 -18.97
C TYR A 122 34.43 -3.81 -19.07
N ASN A 123 35.43 -3.26 -18.39
CA ASN A 123 36.81 -3.72 -18.52
C ASN A 123 37.21 -4.69 -17.39
N GLU A 124 38.31 -5.41 -17.61
CA GLU A 124 38.89 -6.32 -16.63
C GLU A 124 39.70 -5.53 -15.60
N THR A 125 39.02 -5.01 -14.58
CA THR A 125 39.62 -4.22 -13.49
C THR A 125 40.22 -5.08 -12.35
N GLY A 126 40.24 -6.40 -12.51
CA GLY A 126 40.65 -7.34 -11.46
C GLY A 126 39.60 -7.57 -10.36
N LEU A 127 38.42 -6.93 -10.45
CA LEU A 127 37.28 -7.18 -9.56
C LEU A 127 36.57 -8.49 -9.94
N SER A 128 36.45 -9.39 -8.97
CA SER A 128 36.04 -10.79 -9.19
C SER A 128 34.53 -11.04 -9.22
N SER A 129 33.70 -10.08 -8.79
CA SER A 129 32.24 -10.25 -8.72
C SER A 129 31.47 -9.00 -9.18
N ASN A 130 30.23 -9.20 -9.64
CA ASN A 130 29.31 -8.10 -9.95
C ASN A 130 29.09 -7.19 -8.74
N CYS A 131 29.09 -7.76 -7.53
CA CYS A 131 28.89 -6.99 -6.30
C CYS A 131 30.07 -6.06 -6.05
N SER A 132 31.30 -6.58 -6.15
CA SER A 132 32.50 -5.77 -6.03
C SER A 132 32.57 -4.67 -7.09
N LYS A 133 32.15 -4.96 -8.33
CA LYS A 133 32.05 -3.94 -9.41
C LYS A 133 31.01 -2.87 -9.09
N CYS A 134 29.83 -3.26 -8.63
CA CYS A 134 28.78 -2.31 -8.25
C CYS A 134 29.24 -1.40 -7.10
N ILE A 135 29.80 -1.96 -6.03
CA ILE A 135 30.32 -1.20 -4.89
C ILE A 135 31.44 -0.24 -5.30
N ALA A 136 32.35 -0.67 -6.20
CA ALA A 136 33.38 0.20 -6.74
C ALA A 136 32.78 1.36 -7.56
N ALA A 137 31.80 1.09 -8.42
CA ALA A 137 31.10 2.13 -9.18
C ALA A 137 30.35 3.12 -8.26
N LEU A 138 29.70 2.62 -7.19
CA LEU A 138 29.06 3.48 -6.19
C LEU A 138 30.08 4.38 -5.46
N SER A 139 31.31 3.91 -5.23
CA SER A 139 32.37 4.70 -4.60
C SER A 139 32.79 5.90 -5.47
N VAL A 140 32.85 5.71 -6.78
CA VAL A 140 33.06 6.81 -7.74
C VAL A 140 31.85 7.76 -7.75
N GLY A 141 30.64 7.21 -7.80
CA GLY A 141 29.39 7.98 -7.74
C GLY A 141 29.26 8.82 -6.48
N LYS A 142 29.63 8.29 -5.32
CA LYS A 142 29.69 9.00 -4.04
C LYS A 142 30.63 10.20 -4.10
N THR A 143 31.82 10.02 -4.68
CA THR A 143 32.79 11.11 -4.82
C THR A 143 32.23 12.23 -5.68
N LEU A 144 31.57 11.91 -6.80
CA LEU A 144 30.90 12.90 -7.64
C LEU A 144 29.75 13.60 -6.89
N ALA A 145 28.91 12.85 -6.17
CA ALA A 145 27.81 13.41 -5.39
C ALA A 145 28.26 14.33 -4.26
N GLN A 146 29.42 14.07 -3.67
CA GLN A 146 30.00 14.95 -2.66
C GLN A 146 30.65 16.20 -3.25
N GLN A 147 31.26 16.13 -4.44
CA GLN A 147 31.97 17.28 -5.03
C GLN A 147 31.10 18.18 -5.91
N ALA A 148 30.17 17.59 -6.65
CA ALA A 148 29.35 18.27 -7.67
C ALA A 148 27.93 17.66 -7.72
N PRO A 149 27.15 17.73 -6.63
CA PRO A 149 25.85 17.06 -6.51
C PRO A 149 24.86 17.41 -7.63
N GLU A 150 24.80 18.68 -8.05
CA GLU A 150 23.87 19.14 -9.10
C GLU A 150 24.08 18.46 -10.47
N TYR A 151 25.26 17.87 -10.71
CA TYR A 151 25.62 17.20 -11.97
C TYR A 151 25.36 15.68 -11.95
N VAL A 152 25.06 15.11 -10.77
CA VAL A 152 24.81 13.67 -10.63
C VAL A 152 23.56 13.19 -11.40
N PRO A 153 22.43 13.90 -11.43
CA PRO A 153 21.27 13.50 -12.23
C PRO A 153 21.62 13.25 -13.71
N ASP A 154 22.36 14.17 -14.34
CA ASP A 154 22.81 14.01 -15.72
C ASP A 154 23.78 12.83 -15.89
N ALA A 155 24.62 12.57 -14.88
CA ALA A 155 25.49 11.39 -14.83
C ALA A 155 24.67 10.10 -14.83
N LEU A 156 23.64 10.02 -13.98
CA LEU A 156 22.75 8.86 -13.85
C LEU A 156 21.98 8.61 -15.16
N VAL A 157 21.44 9.66 -15.78
CA VAL A 157 20.81 9.57 -17.11
C VAL A 157 21.79 9.02 -18.14
N SER A 158 22.98 9.61 -18.22
CA SER A 158 24.01 9.23 -19.20
C SER A 158 24.48 7.79 -19.01
N LEU A 159 24.66 7.36 -17.76
CA LEU A 159 25.07 6.00 -17.42
C LEU A 159 23.96 5.00 -17.77
N CYS A 160 22.72 5.27 -17.35
CA CYS A 160 21.55 4.42 -17.64
C CYS A 160 21.37 4.18 -19.15
N GLN A 161 21.55 5.22 -19.96
CA GLN A 161 21.44 5.12 -21.42
C GLN A 161 22.63 4.37 -22.03
N ALA A 162 23.86 4.70 -21.60
CA ALA A 162 25.06 4.07 -22.13
C ALA A 162 25.12 2.56 -21.82
N THR A 163 24.56 2.14 -20.67
CA THR A 163 24.52 0.73 -20.27
C THR A 163 23.31 -0.02 -20.77
N GLY A 164 22.31 0.68 -21.33
CA GLY A 164 21.02 0.09 -21.69
C GLY A 164 20.25 -0.42 -20.46
N PHE A 165 20.46 0.19 -19.28
CA PHE A 165 19.81 -0.20 -18.04
C PHE A 165 18.28 -0.07 -18.14
N ALA A 166 17.82 0.97 -18.85
CA ALA A 166 16.42 1.14 -19.25
C ALA A 166 16.36 1.84 -20.61
N THR A 167 15.14 2.07 -21.12
CA THR A 167 14.96 2.87 -22.35
C THR A 167 15.44 4.31 -22.13
N ASN A 168 15.86 4.99 -23.20
CA ASN A 168 16.34 6.38 -23.09
C ASN A 168 15.33 7.32 -22.43
N THR A 169 14.03 7.11 -22.70
CA THR A 169 12.94 7.88 -22.09
C THR A 169 12.82 7.56 -20.61
N THR A 170 12.81 6.28 -20.22
CA THR A 170 12.77 5.87 -18.81
C THR A 170 13.96 6.41 -18.02
N CYS A 171 15.17 6.35 -18.58
CA CYS A 171 16.36 6.90 -17.93
C CYS A 171 16.20 8.40 -17.64
N LYS A 172 15.70 9.18 -18.62
CA LYS A 172 15.46 10.63 -18.43
C LYS A 172 14.37 10.89 -17.41
N ASN A 173 13.25 10.18 -17.49
CA ASN A 173 12.12 10.41 -16.59
C ASN A 173 12.46 10.05 -15.14
N ASN A 174 13.20 8.96 -14.92
CA ASN A 174 13.50 8.51 -13.56
C ASN A 174 14.60 9.33 -12.89
N TYR A 175 15.65 9.67 -13.65
CA TYR A 175 16.85 10.32 -13.10
C TYR A 175 16.90 11.84 -13.33
N ALA A 176 15.83 12.46 -13.83
CA ALA A 176 15.70 13.91 -13.82
C ALA A 176 15.80 14.46 -12.38
N PRO A 177 16.31 15.69 -12.18
CA PRO A 177 16.40 16.33 -10.87
C PRO A 177 15.10 16.31 -10.05
N GLY A 178 13.97 16.68 -10.67
CA GLY A 178 12.64 16.70 -10.04
C GLY A 178 11.94 15.34 -9.94
N SER A 179 12.60 14.27 -10.39
CA SER A 179 12.18 12.89 -10.15
C SER A 179 13.04 12.29 -9.03
N TRP A 180 13.64 11.11 -9.23
CA TRP A 180 14.51 10.50 -8.22
C TRP A 180 16.00 10.86 -8.40
N GLY A 181 16.37 11.67 -9.39
CA GLY A 181 17.78 12.04 -9.65
C GLY A 181 18.44 12.74 -8.45
N ALA A 182 17.77 13.74 -7.87
CA ALA A 182 18.26 14.42 -6.68
C ALA A 182 18.23 13.51 -5.44
N ILE A 183 17.21 12.67 -5.30
CA ILE A 183 17.14 11.68 -4.21
C ILE A 183 18.32 10.70 -4.27
N TRP A 184 18.62 10.13 -5.43
CA TRP A 184 19.80 9.28 -5.62
C TRP A 184 21.11 10.02 -5.36
N THR A 185 21.17 11.32 -5.67
CA THR A 185 22.32 12.16 -5.33
C THR A 185 22.52 12.26 -3.81
N GLN A 186 21.43 12.46 -3.05
CA GLN A 186 21.46 12.47 -1.59
C GLN A 186 21.92 11.12 -1.03
N VAL A 187 21.35 10.01 -1.54
CA VAL A 187 21.75 8.65 -1.15
C VAL A 187 23.24 8.42 -1.40
N LEU A 188 23.74 8.70 -2.61
CA LEU A 188 25.15 8.49 -2.95
C LEU A 188 26.10 9.32 -2.09
N ALA A 189 25.75 10.57 -1.78
CA ALA A 189 26.60 11.45 -0.98
C ALA A 189 26.71 11.00 0.49
N LEU A 190 25.62 10.44 1.05
CA LEU A 190 25.47 10.18 2.48
C LEU A 190 25.66 8.71 2.88
N ALA A 191 25.29 7.76 2.02
CA ALA A 191 25.35 6.33 2.32
C ALA A 191 26.79 5.82 2.54
N ASP A 192 26.96 4.81 3.40
CA ASP A 192 28.19 4.00 3.45
C ASP A 192 28.22 3.00 2.28
N VAL A 193 28.55 3.52 1.09
CA VAL A 193 28.55 2.74 -0.17
C VAL A 193 29.54 1.58 -0.17
N THR A 194 30.50 1.53 0.74
CA THR A 194 31.43 0.40 0.90
C THR A 194 30.95 -0.64 1.91
N GLY A 195 29.97 -0.29 2.75
CA GLY A 195 29.40 -1.13 3.79
C GLY A 195 28.05 -1.76 3.40
N SER A 196 27.16 -1.85 4.39
CA SER A 196 25.82 -2.45 4.25
C SER A 196 24.94 -1.67 3.28
N ASP A 197 24.99 -0.34 3.34
CA ASP A 197 24.19 0.55 2.50
C ASP A 197 24.45 0.27 1.01
N GLY A 198 25.73 0.18 0.63
CA GLY A 198 26.13 -0.16 -0.74
C GLY A 198 25.59 -1.51 -1.22
N GLN A 199 25.53 -2.52 -0.34
CA GLN A 199 24.96 -3.82 -0.70
C GLN A 199 23.45 -3.76 -0.93
N TYR A 200 22.73 -3.01 -0.09
CA TYR A 200 21.30 -2.76 -0.30
C TYR A 200 21.04 -1.99 -1.59
N ILE A 201 21.80 -0.93 -1.87
CA ILE A 201 21.71 -0.15 -3.12
C ILE A 201 21.98 -1.05 -4.33
N CYS A 202 23.06 -1.82 -4.32
CA CYS A 202 23.36 -2.73 -5.43
C CYS A 202 22.28 -3.81 -5.61
N SER A 203 21.78 -4.38 -4.51
CA SER A 203 20.69 -5.37 -4.56
C SER A 203 19.37 -4.77 -5.05
N SER A 204 19.08 -3.50 -4.77
CA SER A 204 17.85 -2.84 -5.21
C SER A 204 17.87 -2.55 -6.71
N LEU A 205 19.05 -2.28 -7.27
CA LEU A 205 19.25 -2.16 -8.72
C LEU A 205 19.11 -3.52 -9.42
N SER A 206 19.70 -4.56 -8.84
CA SER A 206 19.48 -5.96 -9.24
C SER A 206 20.04 -6.91 -8.19
N THR A 207 19.30 -7.97 -7.86
CA THR A 207 19.80 -9.06 -6.99
C THR A 207 20.97 -9.84 -7.61
N THR A 208 21.24 -9.65 -8.90
CA THR A 208 22.43 -10.19 -9.58
C THR A 208 23.68 -9.32 -9.38
N TYR A 209 23.52 -8.08 -8.92
CA TYR A 209 24.63 -7.18 -8.59
C TYR A 209 25.12 -7.48 -7.19
N CYS A 210 24.28 -7.42 -6.16
CA CYS A 210 24.59 -7.96 -4.84
C CYS A 210 23.43 -8.80 -4.31
N PRO A 211 23.71 -9.84 -3.50
CA PRO A 211 22.66 -10.49 -2.73
C PRO A 211 22.07 -9.48 -1.74
N LEU A 212 20.77 -9.60 -1.50
CA LEU A 212 20.06 -8.77 -0.54
C LEU A 212 20.55 -9.08 0.89
N PRO A 213 21.01 -8.08 1.67
CA PRO A 213 21.50 -8.35 3.01
C PRO A 213 20.42 -8.95 3.93
N SER A 214 20.83 -9.89 4.77
CA SER A 214 19.98 -10.48 5.82
C SER A 214 19.74 -9.48 6.95
N ALA A 215 18.70 -9.72 7.75
CA ALA A 215 18.47 -8.92 8.94
C ALA A 215 19.68 -8.98 9.90
N ALA A 216 20.10 -7.81 10.39
CA ALA A 216 21.15 -7.70 11.38
C ALA A 216 20.65 -8.22 12.75
N PRO A 217 21.56 -8.76 13.59
CA PRO A 217 21.23 -9.06 14.98
C PRO A 217 20.71 -7.81 15.70
N LEU A 218 19.55 -7.92 16.36
CA LEU A 218 18.95 -6.83 17.12
C LEU A 218 19.39 -6.85 18.58
N ASN A 219 19.71 -5.68 19.12
CA ASN A 219 19.82 -5.48 20.56
C ASN A 219 18.61 -4.70 21.06
N THR A 220 17.68 -5.38 21.72
CA THR A 220 16.46 -4.78 22.28
C THR A 220 16.60 -4.37 23.75
N THR A 221 17.81 -4.53 24.32
CA THR A 221 18.06 -4.22 25.73
C THR A 221 17.84 -2.74 26.02
N GLY A 222 16.95 -2.43 26.96
CA GLY A 222 16.69 -1.05 27.39
C GLY A 222 15.75 -0.26 26.48
N LEU A 223 15.22 -0.85 25.40
CA LEU A 223 14.24 -0.18 24.54
C LEU A 223 12.87 -0.04 25.24
N TRP A 224 12.48 -1.00 26.08
CA TRP A 224 11.19 -1.05 26.77
C TRP A 224 11.30 -1.73 28.13
N LYS A 225 10.30 -1.53 28.99
CA LYS A 225 10.23 -2.29 30.26
C LYS A 225 10.05 -3.78 29.97
N PRO A 226 10.42 -4.73 30.84
CA PRO A 226 10.15 -6.15 30.62
C PRO A 226 8.66 -6.47 30.47
N LYS A 227 8.33 -7.44 29.62
CA LYS A 227 6.95 -7.94 29.47
C LYS A 227 6.44 -8.49 30.81
N PRO A 228 5.26 -8.08 31.29
CA PRO A 228 4.71 -8.63 32.53
C PRO A 228 4.53 -10.16 32.43
N ALA A 229 4.64 -10.86 33.56
CA ALA A 229 4.37 -12.29 33.60
C ALA A 229 2.86 -12.58 33.48
N ASN A 230 2.50 -13.65 32.77
CA ASN A 230 1.10 -14.10 32.59
C ASN A 230 0.16 -13.04 31.98
N VAL A 231 0.63 -12.32 30.97
CA VAL A 231 -0.20 -11.37 30.22
C VAL A 231 -1.33 -12.06 29.48
N THR A 232 -2.52 -11.46 29.51
CA THR A 232 -3.69 -11.90 28.76
C THR A 232 -4.41 -10.68 28.19
N ALA A 233 -5.13 -10.85 27.08
CA ALA A 233 -5.99 -9.80 26.56
C ALA A 233 -7.10 -9.46 27.58
N PRO A 234 -7.52 -8.19 27.71
CA PRO A 234 -8.65 -7.84 28.57
C PRO A 234 -9.92 -8.60 28.22
N LYS A 235 -10.80 -8.72 29.21
CA LYS A 235 -12.08 -9.42 29.04
C LYS A 235 -12.95 -8.66 28.05
N ARG A 236 -13.60 -9.43 27.16
CA ARG A 236 -14.64 -8.92 26.27
C ARG A 236 -15.79 -8.31 27.08
N SER A 237 -16.32 -7.20 26.60
CA SER A 237 -17.51 -6.55 27.15
C SER A 237 -18.82 -7.23 26.76
N GLY A 238 -18.83 -7.93 25.63
CA GLY A 238 -20.02 -8.45 24.95
C GLY A 238 -20.77 -7.39 24.14
N GLN A 239 -20.41 -6.11 24.27
CA GLN A 239 -20.96 -5.02 23.46
C GLN A 239 -20.15 -4.87 22.19
N ARG A 240 -20.85 -4.67 21.06
CA ARG A 240 -20.23 -4.65 19.74
C ARG A 240 -20.43 -3.35 18.97
N LYS A 241 -19.44 -2.98 18.16
CA LYS A 241 -19.46 -1.81 17.28
C LYS A 241 -18.86 -2.13 15.92
N LYS A 242 -19.32 -1.41 14.90
CA LYS A 242 -18.82 -1.50 13.53
C LYS A 242 -17.72 -0.47 13.30
N VAL A 243 -16.65 -0.87 12.62
CA VAL A 243 -15.54 0.00 12.19
C VAL A 243 -15.31 -0.20 10.70
N LEU A 244 -15.21 0.88 9.94
CA LEU A 244 -14.94 0.83 8.50
C LEU A 244 -13.43 0.87 8.25
N HIS A 245 -12.97 0.13 7.25
CA HIS A 245 -11.60 0.17 6.75
C HIS A 245 -11.62 0.44 5.25
N LEU A 246 -11.07 1.60 4.88
CA LEU A 246 -10.86 2.04 3.51
C LEU A 246 -9.36 2.15 3.26
N SER A 247 -8.92 1.87 2.04
CA SER A 247 -7.51 1.91 1.67
C SER A 247 -7.37 2.10 0.16
N ASP A 248 -6.24 2.64 -0.28
CA ASP A 248 -5.77 2.64 -1.66
C ASP A 248 -6.88 3.11 -2.62
N PHE A 249 -7.32 4.36 -2.43
CA PHE A 249 -8.26 4.96 -3.38
C PHE A 249 -7.59 5.15 -4.71
N HIS A 250 -6.35 5.67 -4.71
CA HIS A 250 -5.66 6.15 -5.91
C HIS A 250 -6.64 6.91 -6.81
N LEU A 251 -7.15 8.02 -6.28
CA LEU A 251 -8.04 8.86 -7.05
C LEU A 251 -7.28 9.35 -8.28
N ASP A 252 -7.95 9.25 -9.41
CA ASP A 252 -7.46 9.63 -10.71
C ASP A 252 -8.31 10.78 -11.26
N PRO A 253 -7.98 12.05 -10.92
CA PRO A 253 -8.66 13.23 -11.45
C PRO A 253 -8.46 13.41 -12.96
N ARG A 254 -7.48 12.72 -13.56
CA ARG A 254 -7.09 12.82 -14.98
C ARG A 254 -7.61 11.64 -15.80
N TYR A 255 -8.51 10.83 -15.24
CA TYR A 255 -9.11 9.71 -15.94
C TYR A 255 -9.89 10.20 -17.16
N GLN A 256 -9.73 9.52 -18.30
CA GLN A 256 -10.45 9.84 -19.52
C GLN A 256 -11.36 8.70 -19.96
N VAL A 257 -12.67 8.93 -19.85
CA VAL A 257 -13.70 8.05 -20.39
C VAL A 257 -13.47 7.78 -21.89
N ALA A 258 -13.67 6.53 -22.30
CA ALA A 258 -13.50 6.02 -23.66
C ALA A 258 -12.05 6.04 -24.23
N SER A 259 -11.04 6.43 -23.45
CA SER A 259 -9.63 6.19 -23.80
C SER A 259 -9.26 4.70 -23.71
N GLU A 260 -8.01 4.31 -24.02
CA GLU A 260 -7.60 2.90 -23.97
C GLU A 260 -7.43 2.41 -22.53
N ALA A 261 -8.24 1.43 -22.13
CA ALA A 261 -8.19 0.81 -20.81
C ALA A 261 -7.34 -0.47 -20.74
N ASN A 262 -6.85 -1.00 -21.86
CA ASN A 262 -5.98 -2.16 -21.92
C ASN A 262 -4.62 -1.85 -22.58
N CYS A 263 -3.98 -0.76 -22.16
CA CYS A 263 -2.67 -0.35 -22.64
C CYS A 263 -1.55 -1.35 -22.26
N SER A 264 -0.41 -1.24 -22.97
CA SER A 264 0.76 -2.10 -22.79
C SER A 264 1.84 -1.52 -21.88
N SER A 265 1.75 -0.24 -21.51
CA SER A 265 2.75 0.47 -20.70
C SER A 265 2.15 1.71 -20.06
N GLY A 266 2.63 2.05 -18.87
CA GLY A 266 2.13 3.21 -18.10
C GLY A 266 0.73 2.97 -17.54
N LEU A 267 0.19 4.02 -16.92
CA LEU A 267 -1.19 4.04 -16.43
C LEU A 267 -2.16 4.15 -17.63
N CYS A 268 -3.12 3.22 -17.72
CA CYS A 268 -4.12 3.24 -18.79
C CYS A 268 -5.26 4.24 -18.46
N CYS A 269 -6.30 4.28 -19.30
CA CYS A 269 -7.42 5.21 -19.17
C CYS A 269 -7.03 6.69 -19.23
N ARG A 270 -5.91 6.98 -19.91
CA ARG A 270 -5.32 8.31 -20.06
C ARG A 270 -5.49 8.83 -21.49
N TYR A 271 -5.50 10.15 -21.63
CA TYR A 271 -5.43 10.80 -22.93
C TYR A 271 -4.17 10.41 -23.69
N THR A 272 -4.30 10.23 -25.00
CA THR A 272 -3.15 10.08 -25.89
C THR A 272 -3.29 11.03 -27.08
N ASN A 273 -2.22 11.79 -27.36
CA ASN A 273 -2.13 12.68 -28.51
C ASN A 273 -2.08 11.93 -29.85
N THR A 274 -1.77 10.63 -29.83
CA THR A 274 -1.75 9.79 -31.02
C THR A 274 -3.17 9.32 -31.29
N PRO A 275 -3.83 9.79 -32.37
CA PRO A 275 -5.20 9.39 -32.65
C PRO A 275 -5.20 7.93 -33.09
N ILE A 276 -5.42 7.00 -32.15
CA ILE A 276 -5.91 5.68 -32.50
C ILE A 276 -7.36 5.89 -32.93
N SER A 277 -7.74 5.41 -34.11
CA SER A 277 -9.07 5.69 -34.70
C SER A 277 -10.25 5.17 -33.85
N GLN A 278 -10.00 4.39 -32.80
CA GLN A 278 -10.90 4.06 -31.69
C GLN A 278 -10.09 3.28 -30.63
N ALA A 279 -10.34 3.45 -29.34
CA ALA A 279 -9.77 2.57 -28.32
C ALA A 279 -10.24 1.12 -28.55
N ILE A 280 -9.34 0.13 -28.38
CA ILE A 280 -9.68 -1.29 -28.54
C ILE A 280 -10.59 -1.71 -27.38
N PHE A 281 -10.23 -1.31 -26.17
CA PHE A 281 -11.07 -1.45 -24.99
C PHE A 281 -11.33 -0.07 -24.40
N PRO A 282 -12.44 0.58 -24.76
CA PRO A 282 -12.78 1.91 -24.25
C PRO A 282 -12.97 1.91 -22.73
N ALA A 283 -12.30 2.84 -22.07
CA ALA A 283 -12.35 3.10 -20.63
C ALA A 283 -13.81 3.33 -20.15
N PRO A 284 -14.36 2.42 -19.31
CA PRO A 284 -15.69 2.55 -18.74
C PRO A 284 -15.78 3.72 -17.76
N LEU A 285 -16.98 4.27 -17.56
CA LEU A 285 -17.18 5.42 -16.66
C LEU A 285 -16.72 5.18 -15.21
N TYR A 286 -16.79 3.93 -14.74
CA TYR A 286 -16.47 3.53 -13.37
C TYR A 286 -15.10 2.83 -13.25
N GLY A 287 -14.21 2.96 -14.24
CA GLY A 287 -12.87 2.40 -14.17
C GLY A 287 -12.71 1.02 -14.83
N SER A 288 -11.48 0.50 -14.76
CA SER A 288 -11.09 -0.78 -15.35
C SER A 288 -9.86 -1.36 -14.66
N TYR A 289 -9.58 -2.65 -14.86
CA TYR A 289 -8.49 -3.39 -14.20
C TYR A 289 -7.07 -2.83 -14.37
N LYS A 290 -6.81 -1.93 -15.33
CA LYS A 290 -5.50 -1.30 -15.53
C LYS A 290 -5.52 0.21 -15.31
N CYS A 291 -6.53 0.69 -14.60
CA CYS A 291 -6.76 2.11 -14.39
C CYS A 291 -7.02 2.35 -12.91
N ASP A 292 -6.61 3.53 -12.46
CA ASP A 292 -6.92 4.03 -11.14
C ASP A 292 -8.36 4.55 -11.05
N THR A 293 -8.76 4.98 -9.87
CA THR A 293 -10.16 5.24 -9.51
C THR A 293 -10.63 6.57 -10.06
N PRO A 294 -11.54 6.62 -11.06
CA PRO A 294 -12.21 7.87 -11.42
C PRO A 294 -13.15 8.34 -10.30
N TYR A 295 -13.52 9.62 -10.29
CA TYR A 295 -14.49 10.18 -9.33
C TYR A 295 -15.81 9.40 -9.28
N PHE A 296 -16.25 8.89 -10.44
CA PHE A 296 -17.46 8.06 -10.52
C PHE A 296 -17.35 6.79 -9.67
N LEU A 297 -16.20 6.12 -9.67
CA LEU A 297 -15.98 4.92 -8.85
C LEU A 297 -15.78 5.28 -7.38
N ALA A 298 -14.99 6.32 -7.09
CA ALA A 298 -14.75 6.79 -5.72
C ALA A 298 -16.08 7.07 -4.97
N LEU A 299 -16.99 7.80 -5.61
CA LEU A 299 -18.28 8.12 -5.00
C LEU A 299 -19.25 6.93 -5.04
N ALA A 300 -19.18 6.06 -6.04
CA ALA A 300 -19.95 4.82 -6.07
C ALA A 300 -19.63 3.90 -4.87
N ALA A 301 -18.34 3.76 -4.53
CA ALA A 301 -17.89 3.04 -3.35
C ALA A 301 -18.53 3.62 -2.08
N LEU A 302 -18.39 4.94 -1.87
CA LEU A 302 -18.91 5.62 -0.68
C LEU A 302 -20.43 5.61 -0.57
N GLN A 303 -21.16 5.73 -1.69
CA GLN A 303 -22.62 5.60 -1.72
C GLN A 303 -23.10 4.23 -1.25
N SER A 304 -22.31 3.17 -1.49
CA SER A 304 -22.68 1.81 -1.08
C SER A 304 -22.49 1.53 0.41
N VAL A 305 -21.54 2.21 1.07
CA VAL A 305 -21.08 1.89 2.43
C VAL A 305 -22.25 1.75 3.40
N GLY A 306 -23.11 2.77 3.50
CA GLY A 306 -24.19 2.77 4.48
C GLY A 306 -25.16 1.60 4.33
N ALA A 307 -25.51 1.24 3.09
CA ALA A 307 -26.43 0.14 2.81
C ALA A 307 -25.78 -1.23 3.03
N MET A 308 -24.57 -1.43 2.49
CA MET A 308 -23.85 -2.71 2.56
C MET A 308 -23.46 -3.07 4.00
N THR A 309 -23.05 -2.06 4.78
CA THR A 309 -22.62 -2.25 6.17
C THR A 309 -23.75 -2.13 7.18
N GLY A 310 -24.96 -1.72 6.77
CA GLY A 310 -26.08 -1.47 7.68
C GLY A 310 -25.83 -0.30 8.63
N THR A 311 -25.14 0.74 8.16
CA THR A 311 -24.72 1.92 8.93
C THR A 311 -25.36 3.23 8.45
N ASN A 312 -26.44 3.13 7.68
CA ASN A 312 -27.21 4.26 7.15
C ASN A 312 -28.20 4.90 8.15
N GLY A 313 -28.48 4.25 9.28
CA GLY A 313 -29.42 4.72 10.30
C GLY A 313 -28.78 5.68 11.31
N TYR A 314 -29.59 6.57 11.88
CA TYR A 314 -29.14 7.41 12.99
C TYR A 314 -28.74 6.55 14.20
N GLY A 315 -27.51 6.72 14.68
CA GLY A 315 -26.93 5.94 15.78
C GLY A 315 -26.40 4.57 15.35
N SER A 316 -26.44 4.24 14.06
CA SER A 316 -25.87 3.00 13.51
C SER A 316 -24.64 3.24 12.64
N GLU A 317 -24.14 4.48 12.57
CA GLU A 317 -22.91 4.84 11.86
C GLU A 317 -21.71 4.02 12.38
N PRO A 318 -20.66 3.79 11.56
CA PRO A 318 -19.42 3.18 12.04
C PRO A 318 -18.90 4.00 13.22
N ALA A 319 -18.45 3.35 14.30
CA ALA A 319 -17.93 4.05 15.48
C ALA A 319 -16.79 4.99 15.08
N PHE A 320 -15.89 4.51 14.25
CA PHE A 320 -14.87 5.30 13.57
C PHE A 320 -14.49 4.57 12.27
N THR A 321 -13.66 5.23 11.47
CA THR A 321 -13.08 4.65 10.24
C THR A 321 -11.57 4.68 10.35
N ILE A 322 -10.90 3.68 9.80
CA ILE A 322 -9.46 3.71 9.55
C ILE A 322 -9.22 3.84 8.04
N TYR A 323 -8.24 4.67 7.66
CA TYR A 323 -7.87 4.89 6.27
C TYR A 323 -6.38 4.65 6.07
N THR A 324 -6.00 3.55 5.45
CA THR A 324 -4.59 3.11 5.39
C THR A 324 -3.81 3.67 4.20
N GLY A 325 -4.05 4.91 3.80
CA GLY A 325 -3.23 5.65 2.84
C GLY A 325 -3.46 5.32 1.36
N ASP A 326 -2.62 5.91 0.50
CA ASP A 326 -2.62 5.83 -0.96
C ASP A 326 -3.84 6.50 -1.62
N LEU A 327 -3.75 7.82 -1.58
CA LEU A 327 -4.68 8.81 -2.11
C LEU A 327 -4.45 9.02 -3.60
N VAL A 328 -3.18 9.10 -4.03
CA VAL A 328 -2.78 9.62 -5.34
C VAL A 328 -2.64 8.51 -6.39
N SER A 329 -3.04 8.78 -7.63
CA SER A 329 -2.90 7.84 -8.76
C SER A 329 -1.44 7.51 -9.11
N HIS A 330 -1.25 6.38 -9.79
CA HIS A 330 0.05 5.85 -10.25
C HIS A 330 0.54 6.55 -11.53
N ASP A 331 0.45 7.88 -11.57
CA ASP A 331 1.02 8.68 -12.65
C ASP A 331 2.55 8.51 -12.64
N THR A 332 3.19 8.58 -13.81
CA THR A 332 4.65 8.49 -13.82
C THR A 332 5.24 9.70 -13.12
N GLN A 333 6.32 9.55 -12.33
CA GLN A 333 6.86 10.64 -11.50
C GLN A 333 7.01 12.01 -12.21
N ASN A 334 7.38 12.05 -13.49
CA ASN A 334 7.51 13.30 -14.23
C ASN A 334 6.16 14.01 -14.53
N GLN A 335 5.03 13.38 -14.20
CA GLN A 335 3.66 13.90 -14.30
C GLN A 335 3.08 14.27 -12.92
N MET A 336 3.81 13.95 -11.85
CA MET A 336 3.45 14.26 -10.46
C MET A 336 3.95 15.66 -10.09
N SER A 337 3.36 16.24 -9.04
CA SER A 337 3.83 17.47 -8.40
C SER A 337 3.27 17.56 -6.98
N ARG A 338 3.87 18.41 -6.13
CA ARG A 338 3.29 18.71 -4.79
C ARG A 338 1.84 19.16 -4.90
N GLU A 339 1.57 20.09 -5.83
CA GLU A 339 0.23 20.62 -6.05
C GLU A 339 -0.80 19.52 -6.42
N TYR A 340 -0.38 18.50 -7.20
CA TYR A 340 -1.26 17.38 -7.56
C TYR A 340 -1.54 16.44 -6.36
N VAL A 341 -0.54 16.24 -5.50
CA VAL A 341 -0.70 15.50 -4.25
C VAL A 341 -1.64 16.25 -3.30
N GLU A 342 -1.40 17.54 -3.06
CA GLU A 342 -2.26 18.40 -2.21
C GLU A 342 -3.71 18.46 -2.73
N TYR A 343 -3.90 18.55 -4.05
CA TYR A 343 -5.22 18.46 -4.67
C TYR A 343 -5.93 17.15 -4.31
N THR A 344 -5.21 16.04 -4.40
CA THR A 344 -5.78 14.71 -4.22
C THR A 344 -6.11 14.44 -2.75
N GLU A 345 -5.25 14.89 -1.83
CA GLU A 345 -5.50 14.89 -0.38
C GLU A 345 -6.79 15.63 -0.03
N THR A 346 -6.90 16.88 -0.47
CA THR A 346 -8.08 17.72 -0.22
C THR A 346 -9.33 17.12 -0.84
N SER A 347 -9.20 16.53 -2.04
CA SER A 347 -10.32 15.88 -2.72
C SER A 347 -10.82 14.66 -1.95
N ILE A 348 -9.93 13.72 -1.62
CA ILE A 348 -10.30 12.49 -0.93
C ILE A 348 -10.84 12.78 0.47
N TYR A 349 -10.18 13.63 1.24
CA TYR A 349 -10.65 13.93 2.60
C TYR A 349 -12.00 14.64 2.60
N SER A 350 -12.25 15.54 1.64
CA SER A 350 -13.56 16.18 1.46
C SER A 350 -14.67 15.19 1.09
N ILE A 351 -14.41 14.25 0.17
CA ILE A 351 -15.42 13.23 -0.20
C ILE A 351 -15.65 12.26 0.96
N LEU A 352 -14.61 11.86 1.69
CA LEU A 352 -14.75 10.98 2.84
C LEU A 352 -15.61 11.64 3.93
N LYS A 353 -15.35 12.92 4.25
CA LYS A 353 -16.16 13.68 5.20
C LYS A 353 -17.64 13.74 4.80
N SER A 354 -17.90 13.87 3.50
CA SER A 354 -19.27 13.99 2.97
C SER A 354 -20.12 12.72 3.19
N TYR A 355 -19.49 11.55 3.33
CA TYR A 355 -20.17 10.27 3.50
C TYR A 355 -20.01 9.66 4.90
N ILE A 356 -18.95 10.00 5.63
CA ILE A 356 -18.58 9.40 6.90
C ILE A 356 -18.69 10.45 8.01
N LYS A 357 -19.60 10.22 8.97
CA LYS A 357 -19.90 11.19 10.03
C LYS A 357 -18.87 11.20 11.17
N ASN A 358 -18.47 10.01 11.62
CA ASN A 358 -17.55 9.85 12.75
C ASN A 358 -16.08 10.01 12.30
N PRO A 359 -15.14 10.22 13.25
CA PRO A 359 -13.74 10.45 12.91
C PRO A 359 -13.14 9.34 12.04
N ILE A 360 -12.28 9.77 11.12
CA ILE A 360 -11.44 8.92 10.28
C ILE A 360 -10.02 9.05 10.81
N PHE A 361 -9.32 7.93 10.98
CA PHE A 361 -7.92 7.89 11.36
C PHE A 361 -7.07 7.49 10.14
N PRO A 362 -6.61 8.49 9.35
CA PRO A 362 -5.78 8.27 8.19
C PRO A 362 -4.30 8.06 8.56
N VAL A 363 -3.59 7.39 7.66
CA VAL A 363 -2.12 7.33 7.60
C VAL A 363 -1.70 7.70 6.17
N LEU A 364 -0.44 8.09 5.98
CA LEU A 364 0.14 8.25 4.65
C LEU A 364 0.48 6.90 4.03
N GLY A 365 0.22 6.76 2.74
CA GLY A 365 0.75 5.70 1.88
C GLY A 365 1.93 6.17 1.03
N ASN A 366 2.55 5.23 0.32
CA ASN A 366 3.78 5.52 -0.43
C ASN A 366 3.51 6.40 -1.66
N HIS A 367 2.28 6.50 -2.16
CA HIS A 367 1.93 7.41 -3.25
C HIS A 367 1.56 8.82 -2.78
N ASP A 368 1.48 9.07 -1.46
CA ASP A 368 1.01 10.33 -0.89
C ASP A 368 2.14 11.37 -0.77
N SER A 369 3.12 11.35 -1.68
CA SER A 369 4.25 12.28 -1.72
C SER A 369 4.72 12.56 -3.15
N SER A 370 5.48 13.64 -3.32
CA SER A 370 6.17 13.96 -4.58
C SER A 370 7.63 14.32 -4.29
N PRO A 371 8.63 13.55 -4.79
CA PRO A 371 8.46 12.30 -5.55
C PRO A 371 7.76 11.18 -4.77
N GLU A 372 7.03 10.32 -5.48
CA GLU A 372 6.37 9.17 -4.87
C GLU A 372 7.38 8.24 -4.18
N ASN A 373 6.91 7.58 -3.13
CA ASN A 373 7.62 6.65 -2.23
C ASN A 373 8.66 7.28 -1.32
N ILE A 374 8.94 8.58 -1.43
CA ILE A 374 10.09 9.17 -0.75
C ILE A 374 9.65 9.94 0.48
N ASP A 375 10.24 9.59 1.60
CA ASP A 375 10.16 10.35 2.85
C ASP A 375 11.54 10.46 3.50
N SER A 376 11.87 11.66 3.99
CA SER A 376 13.19 11.95 4.55
C SER A 376 13.17 11.91 6.08
N PRO A 377 14.07 11.16 6.73
CA PRO A 377 14.17 11.24 8.18
C PRO A 377 14.72 12.62 8.58
N HIS A 378 14.18 13.21 9.64
CA HIS A 378 14.59 14.53 10.14
C HIS A 378 16.06 14.58 10.60
N SER A 379 16.70 13.41 10.76
CA SER A 379 18.13 13.27 11.05
C SER A 379 19.05 13.59 9.86
N LEU A 380 18.53 13.70 8.64
CA LEU A 380 19.32 14.14 7.48
C LEU A 380 19.78 15.60 7.61
N PRO A 381 20.96 15.96 7.09
CA PRO A 381 21.55 17.28 7.31
C PRO A 381 20.84 18.41 6.55
N GLY A 382 20.91 19.62 7.11
CA GLY A 382 20.47 20.84 6.44
C GLY A 382 18.99 20.80 6.03
N PRO A 383 18.64 21.30 4.83
CA PRO A 383 17.24 21.29 4.37
C PRO A 383 16.73 19.88 4.01
N LEU A 384 17.61 18.89 3.84
CA LEU A 384 17.23 17.53 3.43
C LEU A 384 16.31 16.86 4.45
N GLY A 385 16.53 17.09 5.74
CA GLY A 385 15.70 16.51 6.80
C GLY A 385 14.28 17.08 6.84
N LYS A 386 13.98 18.20 6.17
CA LYS A 386 12.65 18.85 6.17
C LYS A 386 12.02 18.94 4.79
N GLN A 387 12.59 18.29 3.78
CA GLN A 387 12.18 18.49 2.39
C GLN A 387 10.74 18.02 2.09
N PHE A 388 10.18 17.16 2.96
CA PHE A 388 8.79 16.65 2.92
C PHE A 388 7.85 17.27 3.96
N SER A 389 8.30 18.23 4.79
CA SER A 389 7.43 18.85 5.82
C SER A 389 6.19 19.52 5.25
N TRP A 390 6.24 20.01 4.00
CA TRP A 390 5.08 20.58 3.30
C TRP A 390 3.87 19.62 3.32
N ASN A 391 4.13 18.32 3.16
CA ASN A 391 3.10 17.29 3.11
C ASN A 391 2.51 17.08 4.51
N TYR A 392 3.37 16.80 5.50
CA TYR A 392 2.92 16.56 6.88
C TYR A 392 2.14 17.75 7.45
N ASP A 393 2.58 18.97 7.17
CA ASP A 393 1.90 20.20 7.56
C ASP A 393 0.51 20.31 6.88
N HIS A 394 0.40 19.94 5.61
CA HIS A 394 -0.84 19.98 4.86
C HIS A 394 -1.86 18.93 5.35
N VAL A 395 -1.48 17.65 5.37
CA VAL A 395 -2.38 16.56 5.74
C VAL A 395 -2.83 16.66 7.19
N SER A 396 -1.94 17.00 8.13
CA SER A 396 -2.31 17.17 9.53
C SER A 396 -3.29 18.34 9.73
N SER A 397 -3.10 19.44 8.99
CA SER A 397 -4.02 20.58 9.00
C SER A 397 -5.38 20.23 8.39
N LEU A 398 -5.42 19.42 7.33
CA LEU A 398 -6.67 18.89 6.77
C LEU A 398 -7.38 17.99 7.77
N TRP A 399 -6.67 17.06 8.42
CA TRP A 399 -7.26 16.16 9.42
C TRP A 399 -7.82 16.93 10.63
N GLN A 400 -7.16 18.03 11.02
CA GLN A 400 -7.69 18.96 12.02
C GLN A 400 -8.94 19.69 11.50
N HIS A 401 -8.90 20.22 10.27
CA HIS A 401 -9.99 20.96 9.65
C HIS A 401 -11.26 20.11 9.56
N GLU A 402 -11.12 18.85 9.17
CA GLU A 402 -12.21 17.89 9.09
C GLU A 402 -12.74 17.43 10.45
N GLY A 403 -12.09 17.86 11.53
CA GLY A 403 -12.46 17.54 12.92
C GLY A 403 -12.17 16.09 13.30
N TRP A 404 -11.21 15.45 12.64
CA TRP A 404 -10.77 14.08 12.97
C TRP A 404 -9.71 14.08 14.06
N LEU A 405 -8.84 15.09 14.05
CA LEU A 405 -7.80 15.29 15.04
C LEU A 405 -8.06 16.56 15.85
N SER A 406 -7.66 16.55 17.13
CA SER A 406 -7.56 17.79 17.87
C SER A 406 -6.36 18.60 17.37
N LYS A 407 -6.29 19.88 17.75
CA LYS A 407 -5.15 20.72 17.41
C LYS A 407 -3.81 20.13 17.91
N ALA A 408 -3.80 19.55 19.12
CA ALA A 408 -2.58 18.97 19.68
C ALA A 408 -2.14 17.71 18.91
N ASP A 409 -3.09 16.87 18.52
CA ASP A 409 -2.79 15.64 17.75
C ASP A 409 -2.32 15.98 16.33
N ALA A 410 -2.86 17.05 15.72
CA ALA A 410 -2.39 17.55 14.44
C ALA A 410 -0.96 18.14 14.52
N GLU A 411 -0.63 18.85 15.60
CA GLU A 411 0.74 19.34 15.86
C GLU A 411 1.72 18.17 16.07
N GLU A 412 1.31 17.09 16.73
CA GLU A 412 2.08 15.86 16.83
C GLU A 412 2.31 15.24 15.44
N ALA A 413 1.25 15.08 14.65
CA ALA A 413 1.32 14.55 13.28
C ALA A 413 2.28 15.36 12.40
N ALA A 414 2.17 16.68 12.38
CA ALA A 414 3.03 17.55 11.56
C ALA A 414 4.53 17.37 11.86
N THR A 415 4.86 17.05 13.11
CA THR A 415 6.26 16.94 13.60
C THR A 415 6.80 15.50 13.65
N HIS A 416 5.94 14.51 13.42
CA HIS A 416 6.28 13.08 13.44
C HIS A 416 5.92 12.40 12.11
N TYR A 417 6.24 13.04 10.99
CA TYR A 417 6.05 12.46 9.65
C TYR A 417 4.60 12.04 9.35
N ALA A 418 3.64 12.83 9.81
CA ALA A 418 2.20 12.54 9.78
C ALA A 418 1.75 11.30 10.60
N ALA A 419 2.57 10.85 11.55
CA ALA A 419 2.21 9.85 12.56
C ALA A 419 1.76 10.49 13.89
N TYR A 420 0.81 9.87 14.58
CA TYR A 420 0.19 10.40 15.79
C TYR A 420 -0.41 9.30 16.68
N SER A 421 -0.73 9.65 17.93
CA SER A 421 -1.34 8.76 18.92
C SER A 421 -2.58 9.40 19.54
N VAL A 422 -3.76 8.83 19.26
CA VAL A 422 -5.05 9.41 19.70
C VAL A 422 -5.95 8.40 20.36
N LYS A 423 -6.79 8.87 21.28
CA LYS A 423 -7.80 8.04 21.93
C LYS A 423 -9.16 8.25 21.29
N THR A 424 -9.76 7.18 20.82
CA THR A 424 -11.14 7.18 20.33
C THR A 424 -12.13 7.48 21.46
N HIS A 425 -13.34 7.91 21.11
CA HIS A 425 -14.44 8.09 22.07
C HIS A 425 -14.86 6.79 22.80
N LEU A 426 -14.39 5.62 22.35
CA LEU A 426 -14.61 4.32 23.02
C LEU A 426 -13.49 3.98 24.02
N GLY A 427 -12.39 4.73 24.07
CA GLY A 427 -11.25 4.47 24.96
C GLY A 427 -10.14 3.61 24.35
N LEU A 428 -10.28 3.15 23.10
CA LEU A 428 -9.20 2.55 22.31
C LEU A 428 -8.18 3.64 21.91
N ARG A 429 -6.88 3.35 22.04
CA ARG A 429 -5.81 4.17 21.47
C ARG A 429 -5.49 3.70 20.05
N ILE A 430 -5.40 4.64 19.13
CA ILE A 430 -4.94 4.48 17.77
C ILE A 430 -3.53 5.06 17.72
N ILE A 431 -2.55 4.27 17.27
CA ILE A 431 -1.19 4.73 17.01
C ILE A 431 -0.95 4.54 15.51
N THR A 432 -0.62 5.61 14.80
CA THR A 432 -0.29 5.55 13.38
C THR A 432 1.21 5.51 13.15
N LEU A 433 1.62 5.00 12.00
CA LEU A 433 3.01 4.92 11.55
C LEU A 433 3.10 5.33 10.09
N ASN A 434 4.03 6.23 9.77
CA ASN A 434 4.50 6.37 8.40
C ASN A 434 5.46 5.22 8.08
N THR A 435 4.99 4.29 7.25
CA THR A 435 5.70 3.06 6.91
C THR A 435 6.65 3.21 5.72
N ASP A 436 6.73 4.39 5.10
CA ASP A 436 7.73 4.67 4.07
C ASP A 436 9.15 4.59 4.62
N PHE A 437 9.35 4.78 5.94
CA PHE A 437 10.65 4.61 6.60
C PHE A 437 11.14 3.16 6.71
N TRP A 438 10.36 2.19 6.25
CA TRP A 438 10.89 0.84 5.97
C TRP A 438 10.68 0.38 4.54
N TYR A 439 9.99 1.17 3.71
CA TYR A 439 9.67 0.76 2.35
C TYR A 439 10.92 0.74 1.47
N ARG A 440 11.11 -0.31 0.67
CA ARG A 440 12.32 -0.45 -0.15
C ARG A 440 12.42 0.58 -1.28
N SER A 441 11.30 1.15 -1.72
CA SER A 441 11.28 2.15 -2.81
C SER A 441 11.45 3.56 -2.27
N ASN A 442 11.41 3.75 -0.95
CA ASN A 442 11.98 4.94 -0.33
C ASN A 442 13.51 4.82 -0.34
N TYR A 443 14.15 5.33 -1.39
CA TYR A 443 15.59 5.19 -1.58
C TYR A 443 16.42 5.83 -0.46
N LEU A 444 15.87 6.79 0.28
CA LEU A 444 16.54 7.40 1.43
C LEU A 444 16.77 6.40 2.58
N ASN A 445 15.99 5.31 2.64
CA ASN A 445 16.20 4.22 3.60
C ASN A 445 17.50 3.44 3.37
N PHE A 446 18.19 3.66 2.25
CA PHE A 446 19.53 3.11 2.02
C PHE A 446 20.65 3.90 2.71
N ILE A 447 20.33 4.96 3.45
CA ILE A 447 21.29 5.69 4.28
C ILE A 447 21.23 5.11 5.70
N ASN A 448 22.36 4.59 6.21
CA ASN A 448 22.48 4.01 7.55
C ASN A 448 21.57 2.77 7.77
N THR A 449 21.59 1.82 6.85
CA THR A 449 20.80 0.58 6.87
C THR A 449 21.08 -0.33 8.07
N THR A 450 22.19 -0.11 8.77
CA THR A 450 22.54 -0.83 10.00
C THR A 450 21.70 -0.41 11.20
N ASP A 451 21.12 0.79 11.17
CA ASP A 451 20.17 1.26 12.17
C ASP A 451 18.74 0.92 11.71
N PRO A 452 17.98 0.10 12.46
CA PRO A 452 16.60 -0.25 12.10
C PRO A 452 15.59 0.90 12.26
N ASP A 453 15.97 2.05 12.85
CA ASP A 453 15.04 3.15 13.17
C ASP A 453 15.63 4.55 12.95
N VAL A 454 16.20 4.79 11.76
CA VAL A 454 16.85 6.08 11.41
C VAL A 454 15.91 7.30 11.58
N SER A 455 14.61 7.12 11.37
CA SER A 455 13.60 8.17 11.51
C SER A 455 13.17 8.42 12.96
N GLY A 456 13.37 7.44 13.85
CA GLY A 456 12.83 7.43 15.22
C GLY A 456 11.36 7.01 15.31
N SER A 457 10.74 6.56 14.21
CA SER A 457 9.32 6.22 14.16
C SER A 457 9.00 4.96 14.98
N LEU A 458 9.90 3.99 15.05
CA LEU A 458 9.70 2.80 15.89
C LEU A 458 9.88 3.14 17.38
N LYS A 459 10.80 4.05 17.71
CA LYS A 459 10.90 4.60 19.06
C LYS A 459 9.63 5.31 19.50
N PHE A 460 9.02 6.13 18.64
CA PHE A 460 7.73 6.76 18.91
C PHE A 460 6.66 5.72 19.29
N ILE A 461 6.52 4.65 18.50
CA ILE A 461 5.58 3.57 18.81
C ILE A 461 5.89 2.88 20.14
N ILE A 462 7.18 2.61 20.42
CA ILE A 462 7.59 1.99 21.70
C ILE A 462 7.14 2.85 22.88
N ASP A 463 7.37 4.16 22.81
CA ASP A 463 7.03 5.10 23.87
C ASP A 463 5.50 5.16 24.07
N GLU A 464 4.74 5.25 22.98
CA GLU A 464 3.26 5.27 23.00
C GLU A 464 2.66 3.96 23.53
N LEU A 465 3.19 2.80 23.11
CA LEU A 465 2.77 1.50 23.61
C LEU A 465 3.09 1.32 25.10
N GLN A 466 4.24 1.84 25.55
CA GLN A 466 4.60 1.78 26.96
C GLN A 466 3.66 2.64 27.81
N MET A 467 3.29 3.84 27.33
CA MET A 467 2.31 4.69 27.99
C MET A 467 0.92 4.05 28.01
N ALA A 468 0.51 3.39 26.92
CA ALA A 468 -0.74 2.64 26.87
C ALA A 468 -0.74 1.46 27.85
N GLU A 469 0.37 0.72 27.96
CA GLU A 469 0.53 -0.36 28.95
C GLU A 469 0.39 0.17 30.38
N ASP A 470 1.08 1.27 30.71
CA ASP A 470 1.05 1.89 32.03
C ASP A 470 -0.35 2.42 32.38
N ALA A 471 -1.11 2.86 31.38
CA ALA A 471 -2.49 3.33 31.52
C ALA A 471 -3.56 2.21 31.46
N GLY A 472 -3.16 0.97 31.18
CA GLY A 472 -4.10 -0.16 31.04
C GLY A 472 -4.98 -0.06 29.79
N GLU A 473 -4.49 0.57 28.73
CA GLU A 473 -5.23 0.85 27.50
C GLU A 473 -5.03 -0.25 26.45
N ARG A 474 -5.96 -0.29 25.49
CA ARG A 474 -5.86 -1.13 24.30
C ARG A 474 -5.45 -0.30 23.11
N VAL A 475 -4.70 -0.92 22.20
CA VAL A 475 -4.08 -0.25 21.06
C VAL A 475 -4.42 -0.95 19.76
N TRP A 476 -4.76 -0.17 18.74
CA TRP A 476 -4.65 -0.53 17.33
C TRP A 476 -3.50 0.24 16.69
N ILE A 477 -2.68 -0.46 15.91
CA ILE A 477 -1.59 0.13 15.14
C ILE A 477 -2.01 0.20 13.67
N LEU A 478 -1.83 1.36 13.04
CA LEU A 478 -2.18 1.61 11.65
C LEU A 478 -0.94 2.06 10.87
N GLY A 479 -0.78 1.56 9.66
CA GLY A 479 0.16 2.09 8.68
C GLY A 479 -0.24 1.64 7.27
N HIS A 480 0.60 1.89 6.27
CA HIS A 480 0.29 1.57 4.89
C HIS A 480 1.03 0.30 4.41
N VAL A 481 2.31 0.42 4.04
CA VAL A 481 3.17 -0.71 3.65
C VAL A 481 3.27 -1.74 4.76
N LEU A 482 2.83 -2.98 4.50
CA LEU A 482 2.87 -4.07 5.49
C LEU A 482 4.28 -4.41 5.99
N SER A 483 4.35 -5.04 7.15
CA SER A 483 5.62 -5.47 7.74
C SER A 483 6.13 -6.83 7.23
N GLY A 484 5.26 -7.69 6.68
CA GLY A 484 5.56 -9.10 6.41
C GLY A 484 5.01 -9.65 5.09
N TRP A 485 4.16 -10.67 5.15
CA TRP A 485 3.65 -11.43 4.00
C TRP A 485 4.75 -12.22 3.28
N ASP A 486 5.15 -11.81 2.08
CA ASP A 486 6.29 -12.38 1.33
C ASP A 486 7.62 -11.67 1.67
N GLY A 487 7.55 -10.58 2.42
CA GLY A 487 8.69 -9.77 2.86
C GLY A 487 9.37 -9.00 1.74
N THR A 488 8.76 -8.85 0.57
CA THR A 488 9.42 -8.19 -0.56
C THR A 488 9.32 -6.67 -0.49
N ASN A 489 8.25 -6.10 0.08
CA ASN A 489 8.04 -4.64 0.14
C ASN A 489 8.99 -3.90 1.10
N PRO A 490 9.17 -4.32 2.36
CA PRO A 490 10.01 -3.58 3.30
C PRO A 490 11.48 -4.01 3.31
N LEU A 491 12.35 -3.17 3.87
CA LEU A 491 13.69 -3.54 4.31
C LEU A 491 13.62 -4.50 5.53
N PRO A 492 14.59 -5.43 5.67
CA PRO A 492 14.60 -6.41 6.76
C PRO A 492 14.69 -5.85 8.18
N ASN A 493 15.60 -4.89 8.41
CA ASN A 493 15.96 -4.47 9.76
C ASN A 493 14.81 -3.76 10.50
N PRO A 494 14.11 -2.77 9.90
CA PRO A 494 13.03 -2.07 10.58
C PRO A 494 11.86 -3.00 10.95
N THR A 495 11.44 -3.87 10.02
CA THR A 495 10.31 -4.79 10.27
C THR A 495 10.67 -5.92 11.25
N ASN A 496 11.94 -6.31 11.34
CA ASN A 496 12.42 -7.21 12.39
C ASN A 496 12.32 -6.54 13.77
N LEU A 497 12.67 -5.26 13.89
CA LEU A 497 12.50 -4.52 15.15
C LEU A 497 11.02 -4.33 15.48
N PHE A 498 10.20 -3.95 14.50
CA PHE A 498 8.75 -3.86 14.67
C PHE A 498 8.12 -5.17 15.17
N TYR A 499 8.56 -6.32 14.66
CA TYR A 499 8.09 -7.62 15.13
C TYR A 499 8.39 -7.82 16.63
N GLN A 500 9.57 -7.42 17.12
CA GLN A 500 9.93 -7.50 18.53
C GLN A 500 9.07 -6.56 19.40
N ILE A 501 8.73 -5.38 18.87
CA ILE A 501 7.79 -4.45 19.52
C ILE A 501 6.40 -5.10 19.66
N VAL A 502 5.90 -5.71 18.59
CA VAL A 502 4.62 -6.42 18.61
C VAL A 502 4.64 -7.59 19.59
N ASP A 503 5.70 -8.40 19.58
CA ASP A 503 5.88 -9.50 20.53
C ASP A 503 5.84 -8.98 21.98
N ARG A 504 6.56 -7.91 22.27
CA ARG A 504 6.65 -7.31 23.60
C ARG A 504 5.29 -6.86 24.14
N TYR A 505 4.49 -6.16 23.35
CA TYR A 505 3.26 -5.52 23.82
C TYR A 505 1.98 -6.33 23.56
N SER A 506 2.11 -7.51 22.95
CA SER A 506 0.98 -8.41 22.71
C SER A 506 0.92 -9.56 23.74
N PRO A 507 -0.27 -10.11 24.04
CA PRO A 507 -1.57 -9.72 23.50
C PRO A 507 -2.31 -8.73 24.40
N HIS A 508 -1.71 -8.20 25.47
CA HIS A 508 -2.40 -7.43 26.52
C HIS A 508 -2.56 -5.94 26.21
N VAL A 509 -1.71 -5.34 25.37
CA VAL A 509 -1.87 -3.94 24.91
C VAL A 509 -2.36 -3.89 23.47
N ILE A 510 -1.63 -4.50 22.54
CA ILE A 510 -1.98 -4.49 21.11
C ILE A 510 -3.15 -5.47 20.87
N ALA A 511 -4.23 -4.95 20.28
CA ALA A 511 -5.37 -5.75 19.87
C ALA A 511 -5.28 -6.16 18.40
N ASN A 512 -4.96 -5.22 17.50
CA ASN A 512 -4.85 -5.46 16.06
C ASN A 512 -3.83 -4.51 15.43
N VAL A 513 -3.32 -4.91 14.27
CA VAL A 513 -2.48 -4.11 13.38
C VAL A 513 -3.13 -4.03 11.99
N PHE A 514 -3.08 -2.88 11.31
CA PHE A 514 -3.75 -2.65 10.03
C PHE A 514 -2.81 -2.03 8.99
N TRP A 515 -2.92 -2.52 7.75
CA TRP A 515 -2.10 -2.18 6.59
C TRP A 515 -2.96 -2.03 5.33
N GLY A 516 -2.37 -1.50 4.26
CA GLY A 516 -2.93 -1.42 2.90
C GLY A 516 -1.92 -1.90 1.85
N HIS A 517 -1.64 -1.08 0.83
CA HIS A 517 -0.50 -1.17 -0.11
C HIS A 517 -0.58 -2.28 -1.17
N THR A 518 -0.96 -3.50 -0.81
CA THR A 518 -0.97 -4.62 -1.78
C THR A 518 -2.23 -4.64 -2.63
N HIS A 519 -3.21 -3.79 -2.33
CA HIS A 519 -4.53 -3.73 -2.94
C HIS A 519 -5.41 -4.98 -2.71
N GLU A 520 -4.86 -5.99 -2.04
CA GLU A 520 -5.37 -7.34 -1.91
C GLU A 520 -5.96 -7.59 -0.51
N ASP A 521 -6.89 -8.54 -0.40
CA ASP A 521 -7.38 -8.98 0.91
C ASP A 521 -6.41 -9.99 1.54
N GLN A 522 -5.63 -9.56 2.52
CA GLN A 522 -4.61 -10.41 3.15
C GLN A 522 -4.63 -10.29 4.67
N VAL A 523 -4.00 -11.27 5.31
CA VAL A 523 -3.79 -11.31 6.76
C VAL A 523 -2.42 -11.92 7.06
N LEU A 524 -1.78 -11.45 8.13
CA LEU A 524 -0.55 -12.01 8.66
C LEU A 524 -0.63 -12.21 10.18
N ILE A 525 0.21 -13.10 10.71
CA ILE A 525 0.25 -13.47 12.13
C ILE A 525 1.61 -13.09 12.73
N TYR A 526 1.56 -12.46 13.91
CA TYR A 526 2.72 -12.29 14.78
C TYR A 526 2.71 -13.36 15.89
N TYR A 527 3.86 -13.94 16.15
CA TYR A 527 4.08 -14.96 17.17
C TYR A 527 5.13 -14.49 18.18
N SER A 528 5.14 -15.07 19.36
CA SER A 528 6.18 -14.83 20.36
C SER A 528 7.54 -15.41 19.94
N ASN A 529 8.60 -14.94 20.60
CA ASN A 529 9.98 -15.32 20.37
C ASN A 529 10.42 -15.10 18.93
N ASN A 530 10.07 -13.93 18.37
CA ASN A 530 10.38 -13.55 16.99
C ASN A 530 9.92 -14.57 15.92
N GLY A 531 8.84 -15.30 16.16
CA GLY A 531 8.31 -16.29 15.22
C GLY A 531 9.16 -17.55 15.04
N THR A 532 10.11 -17.82 15.94
CA THR A 532 10.93 -19.05 15.91
C THR A 532 10.12 -20.32 16.15
N VAL A 533 9.00 -20.21 16.85
CA VAL A 533 8.02 -21.28 17.04
C VAL A 533 6.66 -20.73 16.64
N GLN A 534 6.06 -21.29 15.59
CA GLN A 534 4.78 -20.85 15.05
C GLN A 534 3.70 -21.89 15.37
N ASN A 535 3.04 -21.74 16.52
CA ASN A 535 1.91 -22.58 16.91
C ASN A 535 0.83 -21.74 17.63
N SER A 536 -0.29 -22.37 17.98
CA SER A 536 -1.39 -21.68 18.66
C SER A 536 -1.04 -21.10 20.03
N LEU A 537 -0.05 -21.65 20.75
CA LEU A 537 0.39 -21.12 22.06
C LEU A 537 1.30 -19.90 21.90
N THR A 538 1.98 -19.77 20.77
CA THR A 538 2.86 -18.64 20.49
C THR A 538 2.21 -17.55 19.66
N ALA A 539 1.01 -17.77 19.09
CA ALA A 539 0.30 -16.77 18.29
C ALA A 539 -0.20 -15.61 19.16
N LEU A 540 0.15 -14.37 18.80
CA LEU A 540 -0.05 -13.17 19.64
C LEU A 540 -1.12 -12.21 19.11
N THR A 541 -0.92 -11.68 17.91
CA THR A 541 -1.84 -10.72 17.27
C THR A 541 -1.81 -10.87 15.75
N THR A 542 -2.74 -10.20 15.07
CA THR A 542 -2.95 -10.27 13.62
C THR A 542 -2.71 -8.90 12.99
N GLY A 543 -2.09 -8.94 11.80
CA GLY A 543 -2.05 -7.80 10.89
C GLY A 543 -3.05 -8.01 9.77
N TRP A 544 -3.94 -7.05 9.56
CA TRP A 544 -4.96 -7.09 8.52
C TRP A 544 -4.61 -6.14 7.40
N ILE A 545 -4.56 -6.65 6.17
CA ILE A 545 -4.34 -5.83 4.99
C ILE A 545 -5.71 -5.55 4.36
N GLY A 546 -6.10 -4.28 4.34
CA GLY A 546 -7.34 -3.83 3.73
C GLY A 546 -7.25 -3.86 2.21
N PRO A 547 -8.32 -4.25 1.49
CA PRO A 547 -8.27 -4.29 0.05
C PRO A 547 -8.52 -2.89 -0.53
N SER A 548 -8.00 -2.64 -1.72
CA SER A 548 -8.14 -1.34 -2.38
C SER A 548 -9.53 -1.05 -2.91
N VAL A 549 -9.85 0.25 -2.99
CA VAL A 549 -10.91 0.75 -3.86
C VAL A 549 -10.45 0.77 -5.32
N THR A 550 -9.18 1.09 -5.59
CA THR A 550 -8.64 1.06 -6.96
C THR A 550 -8.73 -0.34 -7.58
N PRO A 551 -9.17 -0.46 -8.84
CA PRO A 551 -9.06 -1.71 -9.58
C PRO A 551 -7.64 -2.06 -10.03
N LEU A 552 -6.72 -1.09 -10.02
CA LEU A 552 -5.35 -1.30 -10.45
C LEU A 552 -4.62 -2.20 -9.43
N THR A 553 -3.90 -3.25 -9.80
CA THR A 553 -3.98 -3.96 -11.09
C THR A 553 -4.83 -5.21 -10.96
N ASN A 554 -5.74 -5.42 -11.91
CA ASN A 554 -6.51 -6.67 -12.04
C ASN A 554 -7.38 -7.00 -10.81
N MET A 555 -7.73 -6.01 -10.01
CA MET A 555 -8.57 -6.15 -8.82
C MET A 555 -9.98 -5.66 -9.06
N ASN A 556 -10.95 -6.26 -8.36
CA ASN A 556 -12.26 -5.62 -8.22
C ASN A 556 -12.15 -4.44 -7.23
N SER A 557 -13.06 -3.46 -7.31
CA SER A 557 -13.14 -2.40 -6.30
C SER A 557 -13.76 -2.96 -5.02
N GLY A 558 -13.15 -2.74 -3.85
CA GLY A 558 -13.68 -3.28 -2.59
C GLY A 558 -13.26 -2.51 -1.35
N TYR A 559 -13.84 -2.90 -0.22
CA TYR A 559 -13.54 -2.36 1.11
C TYR A 559 -13.97 -3.33 2.21
N ARG A 560 -13.61 -3.03 3.46
CA ARG A 560 -13.88 -3.90 4.62
C ARG A 560 -14.58 -3.19 5.76
N MET A 561 -15.38 -3.94 6.51
CA MET A 561 -15.91 -3.54 7.82
C MET A 561 -15.58 -4.59 8.87
N TYR A 562 -15.24 -4.14 10.07
CA TYR A 562 -15.04 -4.98 11.25
C TYR A 562 -16.18 -4.83 12.24
N ASP A 563 -16.66 -5.93 12.79
CA ASP A 563 -17.46 -5.97 14.01
C ASP A 563 -16.52 -6.23 15.18
N ILE A 564 -16.47 -5.35 16.18
CA ILE A 564 -15.48 -5.38 17.26
C ILE A 564 -16.13 -5.41 18.64
N ASP A 565 -15.48 -6.05 19.62
CA ASP A 565 -15.88 -5.94 21.02
C ASP A 565 -15.34 -4.63 21.63
N THR A 566 -16.17 -3.88 22.36
CA THR A 566 -15.76 -2.57 22.91
C THR A 566 -14.97 -2.63 24.23
N GLY A 567 -14.72 -3.82 24.78
CA GLY A 567 -13.89 -4.03 25.96
C GLY A 567 -12.49 -4.52 25.62
N SER A 568 -12.37 -5.57 24.80
CA SER A 568 -11.06 -6.10 24.37
C SER A 568 -10.52 -5.43 23.10
N PHE A 569 -11.39 -4.76 22.32
CA PHE A 569 -11.11 -4.20 20.99
C PHE A 569 -10.59 -5.21 19.99
N GLU A 570 -10.86 -6.50 20.21
CA GLU A 570 -10.61 -7.55 19.23
C GLU A 570 -11.72 -7.60 18.18
N ILE A 571 -11.37 -8.06 16.99
CA ILE A 571 -12.32 -8.25 15.89
C ILE A 571 -13.14 -9.51 16.15
N MET A 572 -14.46 -9.35 16.15
CA MET A 572 -15.43 -10.43 16.28
C MET A 572 -15.89 -10.96 14.92
N ASP A 573 -15.95 -10.12 13.91
CA ASP A 573 -16.09 -10.56 12.51
C ASP A 573 -15.51 -9.51 11.56
N ALA A 574 -15.16 -9.93 10.36
CA ALA A 574 -14.64 -9.08 9.29
C ALA A 574 -15.41 -9.39 8.01
N TYR A 575 -16.02 -8.35 7.43
CA TYR A 575 -16.88 -8.43 6.27
C TYR A 575 -16.27 -7.68 5.09
N THR A 576 -16.14 -8.34 3.96
CA THR A 576 -15.60 -7.75 2.73
C THR A 576 -16.72 -7.53 1.72
N PHE A 577 -16.65 -6.41 1.02
CA PHE A 577 -17.59 -6.04 -0.02
C PHE A 577 -16.82 -5.67 -1.27
N TYR A 578 -17.38 -6.00 -2.42
CA TYR A 578 -16.74 -5.70 -3.70
C TYR A 578 -17.76 -5.35 -4.78
N SER A 579 -17.27 -4.77 -5.86
CA SER A 579 -18.00 -4.56 -7.09
C SER A 579 -17.24 -5.15 -8.28
N ASP A 580 -17.94 -5.92 -9.11
CA ASP A 580 -17.34 -6.61 -10.26
C ASP A 580 -16.94 -5.64 -11.36
N VAL A 581 -15.64 -5.32 -11.43
CA VAL A 581 -15.07 -4.38 -12.40
C VAL A 581 -15.21 -4.90 -13.84
N ASN A 582 -15.23 -6.21 -14.05
CA ASN A 582 -15.43 -6.79 -15.38
C ASN A 582 -16.81 -6.44 -15.96
N SER A 583 -17.80 -6.13 -15.12
CA SER A 583 -19.14 -5.75 -15.55
C SER A 583 -19.25 -4.30 -16.04
N TYR A 584 -18.29 -3.42 -15.73
CA TYR A 584 -18.43 -1.97 -15.86
C TYR A 584 -18.59 -1.49 -17.30
N SER A 585 -17.95 -2.16 -18.26
CA SER A 585 -18.09 -1.85 -19.68
C SER A 585 -19.49 -2.15 -20.24
N SER A 586 -20.31 -2.90 -19.49
CA SER A 586 -21.67 -3.30 -19.89
C SER A 586 -22.77 -2.51 -19.18
N LEU A 587 -22.41 -1.59 -18.28
CA LEU A 587 -23.38 -0.78 -17.54
C LEU A 587 -24.08 0.21 -18.50
N ASN A 588 -25.42 0.24 -18.45
CA ASN A 588 -26.23 1.14 -19.26
C ASN A 588 -27.37 1.72 -18.40
N GLY A 589 -27.32 3.01 -18.10
CA GLY A 589 -28.34 3.70 -17.29
C GLY A 589 -28.35 3.31 -15.81
N THR A 590 -27.38 2.51 -15.34
CA THR A 590 -27.20 2.08 -13.94
C THR A 590 -25.74 2.29 -13.50
N GLY A 591 -25.52 2.52 -12.21
CA GLY A 591 -24.18 2.46 -11.61
C GLY A 591 -23.76 1.03 -11.29
N PRO A 592 -22.52 0.84 -10.83
CA PRO A 592 -22.01 -0.47 -10.44
C PRO A 592 -22.79 -1.04 -9.25
N THR A 593 -22.85 -2.37 -9.14
CA THR A 593 -23.41 -3.04 -7.97
C THR A 593 -22.29 -3.39 -7.01
N TYR A 594 -22.36 -2.92 -5.77
CA TYR A 594 -21.57 -3.45 -4.67
C TYR A 594 -22.33 -4.61 -4.04
N GLN A 595 -21.63 -5.68 -3.71
CA GLN A 595 -22.21 -6.88 -3.12
C GLN A 595 -21.36 -7.42 -1.99
N PHE A 596 -22.01 -8.13 -1.09
CA PHE A 596 -21.35 -8.85 -0.01
C PHE A 596 -20.47 -9.94 -0.60
N GLU A 597 -19.18 -9.95 -0.24
CA GLU A 597 -18.27 -11.01 -0.65
C GLU A 597 -18.32 -12.17 0.36
N TYR A 598 -17.87 -11.90 1.59
CA TYR A 598 -17.81 -12.93 2.63
C TYR A 598 -17.71 -12.35 4.05
N SER A 599 -18.01 -13.22 5.01
CA SER A 599 -17.71 -13.04 6.44
C SER A 599 -16.54 -13.96 6.77
N THR A 600 -15.46 -13.40 7.33
CA THR A 600 -14.27 -14.17 7.69
C THR A 600 -14.61 -15.29 8.67
N ARG A 601 -15.46 -15.01 9.67
CA ARG A 601 -15.93 -16.01 10.63
C ARG A 601 -16.69 -17.12 9.94
N ALA A 602 -17.68 -16.78 9.12
CA ALA A 602 -18.56 -17.77 8.49
C ALA A 602 -17.80 -18.66 7.48
N THR A 603 -16.82 -18.09 6.78
CA THR A 603 -16.00 -18.80 5.79
C THR A 603 -15.03 -19.76 6.45
N TYR A 604 -14.24 -19.28 7.42
CA TYR A 604 -13.10 -20.06 7.93
C TYR A 604 -13.35 -20.72 9.29
N GLY A 605 -14.21 -20.16 10.15
CA GLY A 605 -14.48 -20.69 11.49
C GLY A 605 -14.94 -22.14 11.56
N PRO A 606 -15.82 -22.63 10.67
CA PRO A 606 -16.27 -24.03 10.67
C PRO A 606 -15.13 -25.04 10.50
N SER A 607 -14.10 -24.70 9.72
CA SER A 607 -12.96 -25.58 9.43
C SER A 607 -12.10 -25.92 10.65
N ILE A 608 -12.22 -25.12 11.72
CA ILE A 608 -11.47 -25.28 12.96
C ILE A 608 -12.39 -25.41 14.19
N SER A 609 -13.70 -25.58 13.97
CA SER A 609 -14.71 -25.59 15.04
C SER A 609 -14.60 -24.36 15.97
N TRP A 610 -14.39 -23.17 15.39
CA TRP A 610 -14.17 -21.95 16.17
C TRP A 610 -15.42 -21.56 16.98
N PRO A 611 -15.30 -21.19 18.27
CA PRO A 611 -16.45 -20.76 19.06
C PRO A 611 -17.11 -19.51 18.49
N GLU A 612 -18.45 -19.48 18.49
CA GLU A 612 -19.26 -18.41 17.90
C GLU A 612 -18.94 -17.02 18.49
N ASP A 613 -18.61 -16.98 19.77
CA ASP A 613 -18.32 -15.75 20.50
C ASP A 613 -16.81 -15.45 20.63
N ALA A 614 -15.90 -16.34 20.23
CA ALA A 614 -14.46 -16.11 20.34
C ALA A 614 -13.95 -15.17 19.22
N PRO A 615 -13.04 -14.23 19.47
CA PRO A 615 -12.54 -13.26 18.48
C PRO A 615 -11.78 -13.90 17.30
N LEU A 616 -11.64 -13.18 16.19
CA LEU A 616 -10.82 -13.55 15.01
C LEU A 616 -9.34 -13.16 15.22
N ASN A 617 -8.76 -13.61 16.33
CA ASN A 617 -7.39 -13.25 16.71
C ASN A 617 -6.32 -14.16 16.06
N ALA A 618 -5.08 -14.07 16.52
CA ALA A 618 -3.97 -14.83 15.97
C ALA A 618 -4.14 -16.35 16.11
N THR A 619 -4.80 -16.84 17.15
CA THR A 619 -5.03 -18.28 17.33
C THR A 619 -6.11 -18.81 16.40
N PHE A 620 -7.12 -17.99 16.05
CA PHE A 620 -8.06 -18.28 14.96
C PHE A 620 -7.30 -18.50 13.65
N TRP A 621 -6.53 -17.50 13.20
CA TRP A 621 -5.84 -17.57 11.92
C TRP A 621 -4.76 -18.65 11.89
N HIS A 622 -4.06 -18.90 13.00
CA HIS A 622 -3.15 -20.03 13.08
C HIS A 622 -3.89 -21.36 12.88
N GLY A 623 -5.02 -21.57 13.57
CA GLY A 623 -5.85 -22.76 13.35
C GLY A 623 -6.31 -22.88 11.89
N VAL A 624 -6.73 -21.76 11.27
CA VAL A 624 -7.13 -21.75 9.84
C VAL A 624 -5.97 -22.19 8.95
N THR A 625 -4.74 -21.73 9.22
CA THR A 625 -3.57 -22.18 8.45
C THR A 625 -3.28 -23.68 8.64
N GLU A 626 -3.48 -24.25 9.83
CA GLU A 626 -3.37 -25.71 10.05
C GLU A 626 -4.47 -26.50 9.32
N ALA A 627 -5.67 -25.91 9.18
CA ALA A 627 -6.74 -26.49 8.38
C ALA A 627 -6.42 -26.40 6.87
N MET A 628 -5.83 -25.29 6.41
CA MET A 628 -5.37 -25.12 5.03
C MET A 628 -4.30 -26.13 4.63
N GLU A 629 -3.37 -26.45 5.52
CA GLU A 629 -2.36 -27.51 5.31
C GLU A 629 -2.98 -28.90 5.07
N LYS A 630 -4.19 -29.13 5.60
CA LYS A 630 -4.94 -30.38 5.45
C LYS A 630 -5.98 -30.33 4.32
N ASN A 631 -6.44 -29.14 3.96
CA ASN A 631 -7.48 -28.92 2.97
C ASN A 631 -7.13 -27.71 2.08
N LYS A 632 -6.51 -28.01 0.96
CA LYS A 632 -6.11 -27.04 -0.06
C LYS A 632 -7.26 -26.19 -0.61
N THR A 633 -8.49 -26.71 -0.60
CA THR A 633 -9.68 -25.96 -1.02
C THR A 633 -9.84 -24.68 -0.18
N LEU A 634 -9.45 -24.68 1.10
CA LEU A 634 -9.47 -23.47 1.92
C LEU A 634 -8.45 -22.42 1.43
N VAL A 635 -7.32 -22.85 0.88
CA VAL A 635 -6.36 -21.93 0.24
C VAL A 635 -6.92 -21.39 -1.06
N GLU A 636 -7.59 -22.21 -1.88
CA GLU A 636 -8.26 -21.75 -3.10
C GLU A 636 -9.35 -20.70 -2.80
N VAL A 637 -10.11 -20.89 -1.72
CA VAL A 637 -11.08 -19.91 -1.22
C VAL A 637 -10.38 -18.62 -0.77
N PHE A 638 -9.32 -18.72 0.05
CA PHE A 638 -8.52 -17.56 0.44
C PHE A 638 -7.93 -16.82 -0.76
N ASN A 639 -7.41 -17.54 -1.75
CA ASN A 639 -6.86 -16.99 -2.98
C ASN A 639 -7.92 -16.23 -3.81
N THR A 640 -9.16 -16.72 -3.81
CA THR A 640 -10.28 -16.05 -4.49
C THR A 640 -10.60 -14.72 -3.82
N PHE A 641 -10.71 -14.69 -2.49
CA PHE A 641 -10.99 -13.46 -1.73
C PHE A 641 -9.82 -12.50 -1.70
N GLN A 642 -8.58 -13.00 -1.74
CA GLN A 642 -7.38 -12.18 -1.89
C GLN A 642 -7.48 -11.23 -3.08
N GLY A 643 -8.06 -11.69 -4.19
CA GLY A 643 -8.30 -10.90 -5.40
C GLY A 643 -9.63 -10.15 -5.44
N LYS A 644 -10.37 -10.07 -4.32
CA LYS A 644 -11.76 -9.57 -4.27
C LYS A 644 -12.66 -10.25 -5.29
N SER A 645 -12.52 -11.56 -5.46
CA SER A 645 -13.26 -12.35 -6.45
C SER A 645 -13.03 -11.87 -7.90
N SER A 646 -11.91 -11.22 -8.17
CA SER A 646 -11.53 -10.80 -9.53
C SER A 646 -11.28 -12.02 -10.41
N ILE A 647 -11.88 -12.01 -11.60
CA ILE A 647 -11.68 -13.04 -12.62
C ILE A 647 -10.27 -13.04 -13.23
N LYS A 648 -9.46 -12.03 -12.91
CA LYS A 648 -8.08 -11.91 -13.36
C LYS A 648 -7.07 -12.57 -12.42
N SER A 649 -7.52 -12.93 -11.22
CA SER A 649 -6.68 -13.60 -10.22
C SER A 649 -6.26 -14.99 -10.73
N PRO A 650 -4.96 -15.38 -10.65
CA PRO A 650 -4.56 -16.75 -10.91
C PRO A 650 -5.13 -17.69 -9.84
N ASN A 651 -5.39 -18.93 -10.22
CA ASN A 651 -5.84 -19.95 -9.27
C ASN A 651 -4.63 -20.56 -8.52
N CYS A 652 -4.79 -20.80 -7.22
CA CYS A 652 -3.78 -21.45 -6.39
C CYS A 652 -3.99 -22.97 -6.30
N THR A 653 -3.84 -23.69 -7.42
CA THR A 653 -4.14 -25.12 -7.52
C THR A 653 -2.94 -26.04 -7.33
N SER A 654 -1.73 -25.52 -7.11
CA SER A 654 -0.51 -26.32 -6.87
C SER A 654 -0.18 -26.43 -5.38
N ASP A 655 0.51 -27.50 -4.98
CA ASP A 655 0.91 -27.67 -3.58
C ASP A 655 1.95 -26.64 -3.16
N ALA A 656 2.82 -26.23 -4.10
CA ALA A 656 3.78 -25.16 -3.89
C ALA A 656 3.07 -23.83 -3.58
N CYS A 657 2.02 -23.49 -4.34
CA CYS A 657 1.22 -22.30 -4.07
C CYS A 657 0.51 -22.41 -2.70
N ALA A 658 -0.09 -23.56 -2.40
CA ALA A 658 -0.78 -23.77 -1.13
C ALA A 658 0.15 -23.61 0.08
N GLN A 659 1.34 -24.21 0.02
CA GLN A 659 2.38 -24.09 1.03
C GLN A 659 2.87 -22.63 1.17
N ALA A 660 3.04 -21.92 0.05
CA ALA A 660 3.46 -20.53 0.05
C ALA A 660 2.42 -19.62 0.75
N LYS A 661 1.13 -19.74 0.40
CA LYS A 661 0.06 -18.94 1.02
C LYS A 661 -0.02 -19.15 2.53
N VAL A 662 0.05 -20.41 2.99
CA VAL A 662 0.12 -20.71 4.42
C VAL A 662 1.33 -20.05 5.07
N CYS A 663 2.50 -20.13 4.43
CA CYS A 663 3.72 -19.50 4.96
C CYS A 663 3.60 -17.98 5.05
N TYR A 664 3.06 -17.30 4.03
CA TYR A 664 2.89 -15.85 4.04
C TYR A 664 1.94 -15.37 5.15
N ILE A 665 0.83 -16.09 5.38
CA ILE A 665 -0.09 -15.79 6.49
C ILE A 665 0.64 -15.89 7.84
N ARG A 666 1.61 -16.81 7.99
CA ARG A 666 2.39 -16.95 9.22
C ARG A 666 3.61 -16.02 9.31
N SER A 667 3.74 -15.05 8.40
CA SER A 667 4.92 -14.20 8.25
C SER A 667 4.65 -12.74 8.58
N GLY A 668 4.91 -12.34 9.84
CA GLY A 668 4.70 -10.96 10.30
C GLY A 668 5.85 -9.98 10.04
N SER A 669 6.99 -10.42 9.49
CA SER A 669 8.14 -9.55 9.18
C SER A 669 8.80 -9.93 7.86
N ALA A 670 9.55 -9.00 7.26
CA ALA A 670 10.26 -9.26 6.00
C ALA A 670 11.20 -10.47 6.07
N PRO A 671 12.02 -10.65 7.14
CA PRO A 671 12.90 -11.80 7.24
C PRO A 671 12.17 -13.14 7.23
N ILE A 672 11.00 -13.22 7.88
CA ILE A 672 10.19 -14.44 7.93
C ILE A 672 9.53 -14.68 6.55
N GLY A 673 8.93 -13.64 5.97
CA GLY A 673 8.25 -13.76 4.67
C GLY A 673 9.19 -14.16 3.53
N ARG A 674 10.42 -13.64 3.53
CA ARG A 674 11.44 -14.00 2.52
C ARG A 674 11.92 -15.45 2.62
N ALA A 675 11.74 -16.09 3.77
CA ALA A 675 12.04 -17.51 3.93
C ALA A 675 10.95 -18.41 3.32
N CYS A 676 9.78 -17.86 3.02
CA CYS A 676 8.71 -18.59 2.32
C CYS A 676 9.06 -18.83 0.84
N PRO A 677 8.47 -19.87 0.21
CA PRO A 677 8.53 -20.03 -1.24
C PRO A 677 8.06 -18.74 -1.92
N GLN A 678 8.76 -18.27 -2.95
CA GLN A 678 8.48 -16.98 -3.61
C GLN A 678 7.69 -17.17 -4.91
N GLY A 679 7.08 -16.09 -5.41
CA GLY A 679 6.38 -16.06 -6.70
C GLY A 679 4.91 -16.46 -6.66
N PHE A 680 4.33 -16.63 -5.46
CA PHE A 680 2.91 -16.91 -5.24
C PHE A 680 2.20 -15.85 -4.40
N ALA A 681 2.88 -14.74 -4.09
CA ALA A 681 2.42 -13.76 -3.11
C ALA A 681 1.19 -12.98 -3.59
N SER A 682 1.27 -12.35 -4.76
CA SER A 682 0.23 -11.47 -5.32
C SER A 682 -0.68 -12.20 -6.31
N VAL A 683 -1.97 -11.86 -6.31
CA VAL A 683 -2.95 -12.32 -7.32
C VAL A 683 -3.25 -11.28 -8.40
N GLN A 684 -2.46 -10.20 -8.49
CA GLN A 684 -2.61 -9.16 -9.52
C GLN A 684 -2.09 -9.59 -10.91
N SER A 685 -1.33 -10.69 -10.98
CA SER A 685 -0.73 -11.21 -12.20
C SER A 685 -0.54 -12.73 -12.13
N PRO A 686 -0.26 -13.42 -13.26
CA PRO A 686 0.10 -14.84 -13.23
C PRO A 686 1.25 -15.13 -12.26
N TYR A 687 1.20 -16.29 -11.60
CA TYR A 687 2.25 -16.72 -10.69
C TYR A 687 3.56 -17.02 -11.42
N LEU A 688 4.67 -16.67 -10.78
CA LEU A 688 6.04 -16.89 -11.27
C LEU A 688 6.80 -17.93 -10.44
N GLY A 689 6.14 -18.48 -9.40
CA GLY A 689 6.74 -19.50 -8.54
C GLY A 689 7.00 -20.81 -9.27
N ASN A 690 8.06 -21.51 -8.86
CA ASN A 690 8.39 -22.82 -9.42
C ASN A 690 7.37 -23.89 -8.99
N ASN A 691 7.15 -24.89 -9.84
CA ASN A 691 6.19 -25.97 -9.61
C ASN A 691 4.74 -25.48 -9.47
N PHE A 692 4.39 -24.44 -10.23
CA PHE A 692 3.02 -23.97 -10.43
C PHE A 692 2.21 -24.92 -11.31
#